data_AF-A0A5N5KW43-F1
#
_entry.id   AF-A0A5N5KW43-F1
#
_cell.length_a   1.000
_cell.length_b   1.000
_cell.length_c   1.000
_cell.angle_alpha   90.00
_cell.angle_beta   90.00
_cell.angle_gamma   90.00
#
_symmetry.space_group_name_H-M   'P 1'
#
loop_
_entity.id
_entity.type
_entity.pdbx_description
1 polymer ?
#
loop_
_entity_poly.entity_id
_entity_poly.type
_entity_poly.pdbx_seq_one_letter_code
_entity_poly.pdbx_strand_id
1 'polypeptide(L)'
;MIESLHTSVSMYKRLYEEEHKLRSSYSHSSDAVTVEDSGRKNRLLLLEDSQGAIKKAQEKVVERLRSLEEDLAKSKSDIILLRSERDKLALDAKFARERLDSFIKEFEYQRNEMNENLVASEELSRKLNMEVSVLKLEKEILSNAERRACDEREWAEAKKELQQERDTVRALTSDREQTLKNAMRQIDDMGKELANTLHVVSVSETRAVVAETKLSELEKKIKVSDAKVASMDGSGISSCISATEVVTDLLMAKDEIQKLKEEAQANKEHMLQYKSIAQVNETALKQMEDAHKNFKKESEKLKQSLEDELISLRGRISELDSEFSKKSEEVVSTAVGKDKAFASALAEINCLKEENCSKTSQLVALESQSSALKEDLEKEHERWRAAQANYERQVILQSETIQELTKTSQALSSLQQEASGLRKLVDAQKSENDELKSNAAGISSGSNAPGSGSDAGWQNVAAENAQASLHTERANSRTLMFSEEEIKSLQLQVRELNLLRESNMQLREENKHNFEECQKLREVAQNAKAHSNNLESLLRERQIEVEACKKEIEMDKVEKDRLEKRISELLERCRNIDVEDYNRTKDDLRQMEEKSRETGLGGPKRPHDRVTLREMKADWHACLDNRVGFKGFAIPKESQGKVAEFSFRGTPAQLRHGDVVIAAITSCTNTSNPSVMLGTALVARKACELELEVKPWIKTSLAPGSGVVTKYLEKSGLQKYLNQLGFHIVGYGCTTCIGNSGDIDEAVASAITENDLVAAAVLSGNRNFEGRVHPLTRANYLASPPLVLAYALAGTVEIFGHPMMKLLKFVHSSVLPDMFKATYQAITKRNPMWNQLSVPSGNLYAWDSKSTYIHDPSYFKSMTMSPQGPHGVKDAYCLLNFGDSITTDHISPAGSIHKDSPAARYLMERGVDRRDFNSYGSRRGNEEVMARSTVANIRIVNKLLGGEVGPKTIHISIGEKLSVFDASMRYKSEGHDTIILAGTEYGSGSSRDWAAKGPKLLGESSDSQEF
;
A
#
# COMPACT_ATOMS: atom_id res chain seq x y z
N MET A 1 47.92 57.24 55.81
CA MET A 1 46.51 57.67 55.54
C MET A 1 46.24 57.76 54.05
N ILE A 2 47.02 58.52 53.27
CA ILE A 2 46.87 58.63 51.81
C ILE A 2 46.94 57.26 51.12
N GLU A 3 47.89 56.39 51.50
CA GLU A 3 47.96 55.01 50.97
C GLU A 3 46.70 54.20 51.29
N SER A 4 46.17 54.30 52.51
CA SER A 4 44.92 53.63 52.89
C SER A 4 43.71 54.15 52.11
N LEU A 5 43.65 55.46 51.85
CA LEU A 5 42.61 56.07 51.02
C LEU A 5 42.73 55.60 49.56
N HIS A 6 43.95 55.53 49.03
CA HIS A 6 44.23 54.97 47.71
C HIS A 6 43.80 53.51 47.61
N THR A 7 44.01 52.69 48.65
CA THR A 7 43.56 51.29 48.66
C THR A 7 42.03 51.18 48.66
N SER A 8 41.34 51.93 49.52
CA SER A 8 39.86 51.95 49.58
C SER A 8 39.23 52.48 48.29
N VAL A 9 39.78 53.56 47.72
CA VAL A 9 39.32 54.14 46.44
C VAL A 9 39.62 53.21 45.26
N SER A 10 40.76 52.51 45.27
CA SER A 10 41.07 51.51 44.23
C SER A 10 40.16 50.29 44.30
N MET A 11 39.77 49.86 45.50
CA MET A 11 38.77 48.79 45.71
C MET A 11 37.39 49.22 45.21
N TYR A 12 36.97 50.44 45.55
CA TYR A 12 35.69 51.01 45.08
C TYR A 12 35.66 51.18 43.55
N LYS A 13 36.76 51.65 42.97
CA LYS A 13 36.91 51.81 41.51
C LYS A 13 36.81 50.48 40.77
N ARG A 14 37.39 49.39 41.31
CA ARG A 14 37.20 48.03 40.74
C ARG A 14 35.75 47.56 40.79
N LEU A 15 35.06 47.78 41.92
CA LEU A 15 33.65 47.42 42.06
C LEU A 15 32.78 48.19 41.05
N TYR A 16 33.01 49.49 40.90
CA TYR A 16 32.28 50.36 39.97
C TYR A 16 32.53 50.02 38.49
N GLU A 17 33.80 49.77 38.11
CA GLU A 17 34.17 49.39 36.74
C GLU A 17 33.62 48.00 36.33
N GLU A 18 33.50 47.07 37.28
CA GLU A 18 32.90 45.75 37.04
C GLU A 18 31.36 45.81 36.91
N GLU A 19 30.68 46.66 37.68
CA GLU A 19 29.23 46.87 37.57
C GLU A 19 28.87 47.54 36.23
N HIS A 20 29.70 48.47 35.76
CA HIS A 20 29.50 49.15 34.48
C HIS A 20 29.71 48.22 33.27
N LYS A 21 30.58 47.21 33.38
CA LYS A 21 30.72 46.15 32.36
C LYS A 21 29.46 45.28 32.23
N LEU A 22 28.76 45.01 33.34
CA LEU A 22 27.51 44.24 33.36
C LEU A 22 26.31 45.05 32.82
N ARG A 23 26.26 46.37 33.08
CA ARG A 23 25.25 47.25 32.46
C ARG A 23 25.49 47.46 30.95
N SER A 24 26.75 47.47 30.50
CA SER A 24 27.09 47.60 29.07
C SER A 24 26.65 46.39 28.23
N SER A 25 26.48 45.21 28.82
CA SER A 25 25.88 44.04 28.14
C SER A 25 24.35 44.11 28.01
N TYR A 26 23.72 45.19 28.52
CA TYR A 26 22.27 45.43 28.53
C TYR A 26 21.97 46.85 28.01
N SER A 27 22.33 47.16 26.76
CA SER A 27 21.72 48.31 26.06
C SER A 27 21.82 48.20 24.53
N HIS A 28 20.77 47.66 23.90
CA HIS A 28 20.26 48.16 22.62
C HIS A 28 18.72 48.06 22.63
N SER A 29 18.08 49.18 22.27
CA SER A 29 16.65 49.56 22.39
C SER A 29 16.21 49.96 23.81
N SER A 30 15.57 51.10 24.08
CA SER A 30 14.98 52.16 23.25
C SER A 30 14.90 53.48 24.04
N ASP A 31 14.49 54.53 23.33
CA ASP A 31 14.42 55.95 23.72
C ASP A 31 13.71 56.31 25.04
N ALA A 32 14.11 57.50 25.52
CA ALA A 32 13.70 58.18 26.74
C ALA A 32 12.25 58.68 26.75
N VAL A 33 11.58 58.58 27.92
CA VAL A 33 10.61 59.59 28.43
C VAL A 33 10.64 59.60 29.97
N THR A 34 10.48 60.81 30.50
CA THR A 34 10.56 61.35 31.86
C THR A 34 9.63 60.74 32.93
N VAL A 35 10.12 60.76 34.16
CA VAL A 35 9.46 60.41 35.43
C VAL A 35 8.59 61.57 35.93
N GLU A 36 7.34 61.31 36.32
CA GLU A 36 6.68 62.02 37.43
C GLU A 36 5.58 61.19 38.13
N ASP A 37 5.74 61.10 39.46
CA ASP A 37 4.76 60.95 40.55
C ASP A 37 3.50 60.06 40.39
N SER A 38 3.59 58.75 40.72
CA SER A 38 2.39 57.89 40.92
C SER A 38 2.50 56.83 42.02
N GLY A 39 3.50 56.91 42.90
CA GLY A 39 3.86 55.82 43.84
C GLY A 39 2.95 55.64 45.07
N ARG A 40 1.99 56.54 45.34
CA ARG A 40 1.17 56.52 46.56
C ARG A 40 -0.28 56.05 46.39
N LYS A 41 -0.83 55.96 45.17
CA LYS A 41 -2.20 55.45 44.93
C LYS A 41 -2.29 53.93 44.76
N ASN A 42 -1.20 53.26 44.39
CA ASN A 42 -1.22 51.80 44.15
C ASN A 42 -1.23 50.93 45.42
N ARG A 43 -0.99 51.49 46.61
CA ARG A 43 -0.97 50.70 47.85
C ARG A 43 -2.34 50.50 48.51
N LEU A 44 -3.34 51.32 48.15
CA LEU A 44 -4.71 51.20 48.69
C LEU A 44 -5.62 50.31 47.83
N LEU A 45 -5.37 50.23 46.51
CA LEU A 45 -6.12 49.36 45.57
C LEU A 45 -5.81 47.86 45.75
N LEU A 46 -4.61 47.51 46.21
CA LEU A 46 -4.19 46.11 46.41
C LEU A 46 -4.83 45.42 47.63
N LEU A 47 -5.42 46.19 48.56
CA LEU A 47 -6.11 45.62 49.73
C LEU A 47 -7.60 45.32 49.47
N GLU A 48 -8.28 46.09 48.60
CA GLU A 48 -9.67 45.82 48.21
C GLU A 48 -9.79 44.65 47.20
N ASP A 49 -8.80 44.47 46.31
CA ASP A 49 -8.77 43.33 45.37
C ASP A 49 -8.58 41.97 46.08
N SER A 50 -7.97 41.96 47.27
CA SER A 50 -7.73 40.75 48.05
C SER A 50 -9.01 40.15 48.66
N GLN A 51 -10.00 40.97 49.04
CA GLN A 51 -11.29 40.50 49.57
C GLN A 51 -12.26 40.10 48.45
N GLY A 52 -12.16 40.70 47.26
CA GLY A 52 -12.93 40.31 46.07
C GLY A 52 -12.51 38.95 45.49
N ALA A 53 -11.21 38.61 45.54
CA ALA A 53 -10.68 37.35 45.07
C ALA A 53 -11.14 36.14 45.92
N ILE A 54 -11.25 36.32 47.24
CA ILE A 54 -11.68 35.25 48.17
C ILE A 54 -13.17 34.90 47.97
N LYS A 55 -14.02 35.90 47.69
CA LYS A 55 -15.46 35.69 47.45
C LYS A 55 -15.74 34.99 46.11
N LYS A 56 -15.00 35.36 45.04
CA LYS A 56 -15.04 34.68 43.73
C LYS A 56 -14.48 33.26 43.76
N ALA A 57 -13.51 32.98 44.63
CA ALA A 57 -12.99 31.63 44.83
C ALA A 57 -14.02 30.73 45.53
N GLN A 58 -14.76 31.25 46.52
CA GLN A 58 -15.83 30.49 47.19
C GLN A 58 -17.03 30.22 46.26
N GLU A 59 -17.46 31.17 45.43
CA GLU A 59 -18.53 30.94 44.45
C GLU A 59 -18.12 29.91 43.37
N LYS A 60 -16.87 29.95 42.89
CA LYS A 60 -16.35 28.93 41.96
C LYS A 60 -16.27 27.53 42.56
N VAL A 61 -15.98 27.41 43.87
CA VAL A 61 -15.95 26.11 44.55
C VAL A 61 -17.36 25.55 44.73
N VAL A 62 -18.36 26.39 45.01
CA VAL A 62 -19.76 25.98 45.13
C VAL A 62 -20.36 25.59 43.77
N GLU A 63 -20.01 26.31 42.69
CA GLU A 63 -20.40 25.96 41.31
C GLU A 63 -19.77 24.63 40.87
N ARG A 64 -18.50 24.39 41.24
CA ARG A 64 -17.78 23.14 40.96
C ARG A 64 -18.35 21.97 41.76
N LEU A 65 -18.77 22.18 43.00
CA LEU A 65 -19.43 21.17 43.82
C LEU A 65 -20.80 20.80 43.23
N ARG A 66 -21.60 21.77 42.79
CA ARG A 66 -22.91 21.52 42.17
C ARG A 66 -22.78 20.76 40.84
N SER A 67 -21.76 21.09 40.03
CA SER A 67 -21.41 20.35 38.80
C SER A 67 -20.96 18.91 39.12
N LEU A 68 -20.16 18.70 40.16
CA LEU A 68 -19.71 17.36 40.56
C LEU A 68 -20.87 16.51 41.14
N GLU A 69 -21.84 17.13 41.81
CA GLU A 69 -23.05 16.46 42.29
C GLU A 69 -23.99 16.06 41.14
N GLU A 70 -24.14 16.91 40.11
CA GLU A 70 -24.86 16.56 38.87
C GLU A 70 -24.16 15.46 38.09
N ASP A 71 -22.83 15.50 37.96
CA ASP A 71 -22.04 14.47 37.29
C ASP A 71 -22.08 13.13 38.05
N LEU A 72 -22.13 13.17 39.39
CA LEU A 72 -22.32 11.99 40.23
C LEU A 72 -23.74 11.42 40.12
N ALA A 73 -24.77 12.28 40.02
CA ALA A 73 -26.15 11.85 39.80
C ALA A 73 -26.31 11.22 38.40
N LYS A 74 -25.67 11.79 37.38
CA LYS A 74 -25.63 11.28 36.01
C LYS A 74 -24.89 9.95 35.92
N SER A 75 -23.72 9.85 36.55
CA SER A 75 -22.95 8.61 36.66
C SER A 75 -23.71 7.50 37.41
N LYS A 76 -24.50 7.84 38.44
CA LYS A 76 -25.38 6.88 39.11
C LYS A 76 -26.52 6.41 38.20
N SER A 77 -27.09 7.31 37.39
CA SER A 77 -28.11 6.96 36.39
C SER A 77 -27.55 6.06 35.30
N ASP A 78 -26.35 6.35 34.80
CA ASP A 78 -25.63 5.54 33.81
C ASP A 78 -25.26 4.16 34.36
N ILE A 79 -24.85 4.07 35.64
CA ILE A 79 -24.62 2.78 36.32
C ILE A 79 -25.92 1.97 36.46
N ILE A 80 -27.06 2.63 36.71
CA ILE A 80 -28.37 1.96 36.77
C ILE A 80 -28.79 1.46 35.37
N LEU A 81 -28.58 2.26 34.33
CA LEU A 81 -28.80 1.88 32.94
C LEU A 81 -27.92 0.70 32.52
N LEU A 82 -26.62 0.77 32.78
CA LEU A 82 -25.66 -0.30 32.49
C LEU A 82 -25.95 -1.58 33.28
N ARG A 83 -26.44 -1.48 34.52
CA ARG A 83 -26.92 -2.64 35.28
C ARG A 83 -28.19 -3.23 34.66
N SER A 84 -29.13 -2.40 34.22
CA SER A 84 -30.33 -2.86 33.52
C SER A 84 -30.01 -3.53 32.17
N GLU A 85 -29.00 -3.00 31.46
CA GLU A 85 -28.57 -3.51 30.16
C GLU A 85 -27.75 -4.79 30.31
N ARG A 86 -26.91 -4.90 31.35
CA ARG A 86 -26.27 -6.15 31.78
C ARG A 86 -27.31 -7.20 32.18
N ASP A 87 -28.34 -6.82 32.93
CA ASP A 87 -29.37 -7.77 33.39
C ASP A 87 -30.26 -8.21 32.22
N LYS A 88 -30.52 -7.33 31.24
CA LYS A 88 -31.16 -7.65 29.96
C LYS A 88 -30.31 -8.59 29.11
N LEU A 89 -29.01 -8.32 28.95
CA LEU A 89 -28.07 -9.20 28.24
C LEU A 89 -27.89 -10.54 28.95
N ALA A 90 -27.94 -10.58 30.27
CA ALA A 90 -27.94 -11.81 31.04
C ALA A 90 -29.23 -12.61 30.85
N LEU A 91 -30.38 -11.93 30.71
CA LEU A 91 -31.66 -12.55 30.36
C LEU A 91 -31.67 -13.09 28.93
N ASP A 92 -31.13 -12.33 27.97
CA ASP A 92 -31.02 -12.74 26.56
C ASP A 92 -30.03 -13.90 26.40
N ALA A 93 -28.91 -13.90 27.15
CA ALA A 93 -27.98 -15.02 27.20
C ALA A 93 -28.55 -16.24 27.95
N LYS A 94 -29.48 -16.05 28.87
CA LYS A 94 -30.22 -17.14 29.53
C LYS A 94 -31.28 -17.72 28.59
N PHE A 95 -32.01 -16.88 27.86
CA PHE A 95 -32.97 -17.27 26.84
C PHE A 95 -32.29 -17.98 25.66
N ALA A 96 -31.12 -17.51 25.21
CA ALA A 96 -30.32 -18.18 24.19
C ALA A 96 -29.78 -19.53 24.68
N ARG A 97 -29.40 -19.66 25.96
CA ARG A 97 -28.97 -20.93 26.56
C ARG A 97 -30.14 -21.90 26.76
N GLU A 98 -31.31 -21.44 27.19
CA GLU A 98 -32.53 -22.26 27.30
C GLU A 98 -33.04 -22.71 25.94
N ARG A 99 -32.92 -21.85 24.91
CA ARG A 99 -33.24 -22.17 23.52
C ARG A 99 -32.23 -23.15 22.92
N LEU A 100 -30.95 -23.03 23.25
CA LEU A 100 -29.92 -23.99 22.87
C LEU A 100 -30.10 -25.34 23.60
N ASP A 101 -30.47 -25.33 24.89
CA ASP A 101 -30.75 -26.53 25.67
C ASP A 101 -32.04 -27.23 25.20
N SER A 102 -33.04 -26.46 24.77
CA SER A 102 -34.22 -26.97 24.07
C SER A 102 -33.86 -27.55 22.71
N PHE A 103 -32.98 -26.90 21.93
CA PHE A 103 -32.49 -27.44 20.66
C PHE A 103 -31.66 -28.70 20.86
N ILE A 104 -30.83 -28.78 21.90
CA ILE A 104 -30.02 -29.96 22.23
C ILE A 104 -30.91 -31.09 22.73
N LYS A 105 -31.92 -30.82 23.56
CA LYS A 105 -32.91 -31.84 23.98
C LYS A 105 -33.77 -32.31 22.81
N GLU A 106 -34.14 -31.44 21.89
CA GLU A 106 -34.82 -31.79 20.63
C GLU A 106 -33.89 -32.63 19.73
N PHE A 107 -32.60 -32.30 19.67
CA PHE A 107 -31.60 -33.05 18.90
C PHE A 107 -31.27 -34.40 19.54
N GLU A 108 -31.27 -34.50 20.86
CA GLU A 108 -31.07 -35.75 21.60
C GLU A 108 -32.32 -36.64 21.61
N TYR A 109 -33.51 -36.05 21.61
CA TYR A 109 -34.78 -36.73 21.36
C TYR A 109 -34.83 -37.27 19.92
N GLN A 110 -34.50 -36.45 18.92
CA GLN A 110 -34.39 -36.88 17.51
C GLN A 110 -33.25 -37.89 17.30
N ARG A 111 -32.14 -37.82 18.04
CA ARG A 111 -31.04 -38.81 17.99
C ARG A 111 -31.43 -40.13 18.65
N ASN A 112 -32.16 -40.11 19.76
CA ASN A 112 -32.63 -41.32 20.43
C ASN A 112 -33.79 -41.97 19.66
N GLU A 113 -34.69 -41.17 19.08
CA GLU A 113 -35.70 -41.60 18.11
C GLU A 113 -35.03 -42.14 16.84
N MET A 114 -33.93 -41.53 16.36
CA MET A 114 -33.12 -42.03 15.23
C MET A 114 -32.32 -43.29 15.57
N ASN A 115 -31.96 -43.55 16.84
CA ASN A 115 -31.28 -44.76 17.30
C ASN A 115 -32.25 -45.93 17.52
N GLU A 116 -33.45 -45.69 18.06
CA GLU A 116 -34.53 -46.69 18.10
C GLU A 116 -35.03 -46.99 16.68
N ASN A 117 -35.12 -45.96 15.82
CA ASN A 117 -35.35 -46.14 14.40
C ASN A 117 -34.15 -46.74 13.67
N LEU A 118 -32.91 -46.70 14.17
CA LEU A 118 -31.75 -47.35 13.52
C LEU A 118 -31.83 -48.87 13.65
N VAL A 119 -32.29 -49.36 14.81
CA VAL A 119 -32.51 -50.79 15.04
C VAL A 119 -33.71 -51.30 14.24
N ALA A 120 -34.77 -50.48 14.07
CA ALA A 120 -35.86 -50.79 13.14
C ALA A 120 -35.51 -50.56 11.66
N SER A 121 -34.57 -49.64 11.37
CA SER A 121 -34.10 -49.26 10.02
C SER A 121 -33.00 -50.16 9.48
N GLU A 122 -32.34 -51.00 10.28
CA GLU A 122 -31.53 -52.10 9.73
C GLU A 122 -32.41 -53.19 9.10
N GLU A 123 -33.66 -53.32 9.56
CA GLU A 123 -34.64 -54.26 9.02
C GLU A 123 -35.51 -53.63 7.91
N LEU A 124 -35.79 -52.32 8.00
CA LEU A 124 -36.46 -51.56 6.94
C LEU A 124 -35.52 -51.09 5.80
N SER A 125 -34.20 -50.92 6.03
CA SER A 125 -33.21 -50.59 4.97
C SER A 125 -33.09 -51.64 3.87
N ARG A 126 -33.48 -52.89 4.14
CA ARG A 126 -33.59 -53.91 3.09
C ARG A 126 -34.83 -53.73 2.20
N LYS A 127 -35.90 -53.10 2.71
CA LYS A 127 -37.13 -52.85 1.96
C LYS A 127 -37.14 -51.47 1.28
N LEU A 128 -36.54 -50.45 1.88
CA LEU A 128 -36.52 -49.09 1.34
C LEU A 128 -35.45 -48.84 0.26
N ASN A 129 -34.39 -49.66 0.20
CA ASN A 129 -33.40 -49.62 -0.90
C ASN A 129 -34.03 -49.88 -2.29
N MET A 130 -35.24 -50.42 -2.35
CA MET A 130 -36.00 -50.66 -3.58
C MET A 130 -36.89 -49.46 -3.97
N GLU A 131 -37.44 -48.70 -3.02
CA GLU A 131 -38.30 -47.54 -3.29
C GLU A 131 -37.52 -46.24 -3.57
N VAL A 132 -36.31 -46.07 -3.02
CA VAL A 132 -35.46 -44.89 -3.27
C VAL A 132 -34.86 -44.87 -4.70
N SER A 133 -34.83 -46.01 -5.39
CA SER A 133 -34.50 -46.07 -6.83
C SER A 133 -35.59 -45.44 -7.71
N VAL A 134 -36.84 -45.37 -7.25
CA VAL A 134 -37.97 -44.77 -7.98
C VAL A 134 -37.95 -43.24 -7.87
N LEU A 135 -37.62 -42.68 -6.71
CA LEU A 135 -37.61 -41.23 -6.50
C LEU A 135 -36.34 -40.51 -7.01
N LYS A 136 -35.23 -41.24 -7.22
CA LYS A 136 -34.04 -40.71 -7.93
C LYS A 136 -34.30 -40.44 -9.42
N LEU A 137 -35.28 -41.12 -10.04
CA LEU A 137 -35.77 -40.82 -11.39
C LEU A 137 -36.58 -39.51 -11.43
N GLU A 138 -37.23 -39.13 -10.33
CA GLU A 138 -38.05 -37.91 -10.25
C GLU A 138 -37.22 -36.62 -10.11
N LYS A 139 -36.00 -36.70 -9.56
CA LYS A 139 -35.10 -35.53 -9.44
C LYS A 139 -34.37 -35.19 -10.76
N GLU A 140 -34.16 -36.16 -11.65
CA GLU A 140 -33.70 -35.92 -13.02
C GLU A 140 -34.74 -35.13 -13.85
N ILE A 141 -36.02 -35.21 -13.49
CA ILE A 141 -37.14 -34.47 -14.10
C ILE A 141 -37.20 -32.99 -13.66
N LEU A 142 -36.58 -32.60 -12.55
CA LEU A 142 -36.54 -31.19 -12.09
C LEU A 142 -35.39 -30.38 -12.73
N SER A 143 -34.33 -31.02 -13.23
CA SER A 143 -33.40 -30.41 -14.20
C SER A 143 -34.13 -30.07 -15.53
N ASN A 144 -35.26 -30.72 -15.82
CA ASN A 144 -36.18 -30.32 -16.89
C ASN A 144 -37.17 -29.21 -16.48
N ALA A 145 -37.14 -28.65 -15.26
CA ALA A 145 -38.06 -27.59 -14.81
C ALA A 145 -37.56 -26.17 -15.12
N GLU A 146 -36.25 -25.94 -15.23
CA GLU A 146 -35.70 -24.62 -15.63
C GLU A 146 -35.49 -24.48 -17.14
N ARG A 147 -35.40 -25.60 -17.88
CA ARG A 147 -35.79 -25.63 -19.31
C ARG A 147 -37.27 -25.20 -19.46
N ARG A 148 -38.09 -25.47 -18.45
CA ARG A 148 -39.53 -25.28 -18.51
C ARG A 148 -40.08 -23.88 -18.30
N ALA A 149 -39.41 -22.83 -17.80
CA ALA A 149 -40.06 -21.49 -17.80
C ALA A 149 -39.97 -20.76 -19.15
N CYS A 150 -38.93 -21.04 -19.94
CA CYS A 150 -38.85 -20.57 -21.32
C CYS A 150 -39.62 -21.51 -22.26
N ASP A 151 -39.58 -22.82 -22.01
CA ASP A 151 -40.43 -23.76 -22.72
C ASP A 151 -41.90 -23.61 -22.29
N GLU A 152 -42.27 -23.14 -21.08
CA GLU A 152 -43.64 -23.12 -20.49
C GLU A 152 -44.69 -22.44 -21.35
N ARG A 153 -44.27 -21.51 -22.22
CA ARG A 153 -45.14 -20.80 -23.14
C ARG A 153 -45.43 -21.62 -24.40
N GLU A 154 -44.45 -22.38 -24.90
CA GLU A 154 -44.59 -23.36 -26.00
C GLU A 154 -45.10 -24.73 -25.50
N TRP A 155 -44.79 -25.09 -24.24
CA TRP A 155 -45.22 -26.27 -23.50
C TRP A 155 -46.68 -26.19 -23.10
N ALA A 156 -47.32 -25.02 -23.04
CA ALA A 156 -48.76 -24.94 -22.77
C ALA A 156 -49.60 -25.40 -23.98
N GLU A 157 -49.17 -25.02 -25.19
CA GLU A 157 -49.75 -25.51 -26.46
C GLU A 157 -49.34 -26.95 -26.74
N ALA A 158 -48.05 -27.29 -26.58
CA ALA A 158 -47.59 -28.66 -26.70
C ALA A 158 -48.24 -29.57 -25.66
N LYS A 159 -48.44 -29.19 -24.40
CA LYS A 159 -49.11 -30.00 -23.34
C LYS A 159 -50.58 -30.28 -23.64
N LYS A 160 -51.25 -29.49 -24.47
CA LYS A 160 -52.63 -29.77 -24.92
C LYS A 160 -52.63 -30.87 -25.99
N GLU A 161 -51.69 -30.82 -26.93
CA GLU A 161 -51.45 -31.88 -27.94
C GLU A 161 -50.85 -33.14 -27.30
N LEU A 162 -49.88 -33.00 -26.39
CA LEU A 162 -49.24 -34.08 -25.62
C LEU A 162 -50.22 -34.72 -24.65
N GLN A 163 -51.27 -34.03 -24.17
CA GLN A 163 -52.34 -34.65 -23.40
C GLN A 163 -53.27 -35.47 -24.30
N GLN A 164 -53.62 -34.97 -25.49
CA GLN A 164 -54.33 -35.76 -26.51
C GLN A 164 -53.51 -36.97 -26.97
N GLU A 165 -52.20 -36.82 -27.19
CA GLU A 165 -51.29 -37.93 -27.45
C GLU A 165 -51.06 -38.81 -26.22
N ARG A 166 -51.03 -38.28 -24.97
CA ARG A 166 -50.94 -39.11 -23.74
C ARG A 166 -52.18 -39.94 -23.53
N ASP A 167 -53.34 -39.42 -23.92
CA ASP A 167 -54.61 -40.15 -23.86
C ASP A 167 -54.70 -41.15 -25.01
N THR A 168 -54.15 -40.83 -26.18
CA THR A 168 -53.96 -41.77 -27.31
C THR A 168 -52.93 -42.85 -27.00
N VAL A 169 -51.85 -42.52 -26.29
CA VAL A 169 -50.80 -43.44 -25.83
C VAL A 169 -51.29 -44.22 -24.61
N ARG A 170 -52.10 -43.66 -23.70
CA ARG A 170 -52.77 -44.47 -22.66
C ARG A 170 -53.79 -45.41 -23.27
N ALA A 171 -54.52 -44.99 -24.30
CA ALA A 171 -55.37 -45.88 -25.08
C ALA A 171 -54.54 -46.97 -25.76
N LEU A 172 -53.46 -46.63 -26.48
CA LEU A 172 -52.55 -47.58 -27.14
C LEU A 172 -51.75 -48.44 -26.15
N THR A 173 -51.42 -47.96 -24.95
CA THR A 173 -50.69 -48.72 -23.92
C THR A 173 -51.65 -49.61 -23.16
N SER A 174 -52.89 -49.19 -22.93
CA SER A 174 -53.97 -50.07 -22.49
C SER A 174 -54.28 -51.11 -23.55
N ASP A 175 -54.28 -50.75 -24.83
CA ASP A 175 -54.50 -51.66 -25.96
C ASP A 175 -53.30 -52.60 -26.11
N ARG A 176 -52.08 -52.14 -25.85
CA ARG A 176 -50.84 -52.94 -25.88
C ARG A 176 -50.66 -53.79 -24.64
N GLU A 177 -51.07 -53.35 -23.45
CA GLU A 177 -51.18 -54.19 -22.24
C GLU A 177 -52.31 -55.19 -22.39
N GLN A 178 -53.41 -54.82 -23.04
CA GLN A 178 -54.46 -55.78 -23.40
C GLN A 178 -53.93 -56.76 -24.45
N THR A 179 -53.13 -56.30 -25.42
CA THR A 179 -52.46 -57.15 -26.42
C THR A 179 -51.41 -58.04 -25.77
N LEU A 180 -50.69 -57.57 -24.74
CA LEU A 180 -49.64 -58.31 -24.04
C LEU A 180 -50.22 -59.25 -22.99
N LYS A 181 -51.35 -58.89 -22.35
CA LYS A 181 -52.18 -59.82 -21.57
C LYS A 181 -52.88 -60.83 -22.47
N ASN A 182 -53.31 -60.45 -23.67
CA ASN A 182 -53.83 -61.37 -24.68
C ASN A 182 -52.71 -62.26 -25.24
N ALA A 183 -51.47 -61.76 -25.37
CA ALA A 183 -50.30 -62.51 -25.79
C ALA A 183 -49.78 -63.43 -24.68
N MET A 184 -49.83 -63.01 -23.42
CA MET A 184 -49.55 -63.85 -22.26
C MET A 184 -50.66 -64.86 -22.02
N ARG A 185 -51.93 -64.50 -22.23
CA ARG A 185 -53.03 -65.48 -22.31
C ARG A 185 -52.83 -66.40 -23.49
N GLN A 186 -52.37 -65.93 -24.65
CA GLN A 186 -52.03 -66.79 -25.79
C GLN A 186 -50.81 -67.65 -25.49
N ILE A 187 -49.81 -67.21 -24.72
CA ILE A 187 -48.65 -68.02 -24.32
C ILE A 187 -49.05 -69.03 -23.25
N ASP A 188 -49.96 -68.68 -22.34
CA ASP A 188 -50.51 -69.58 -21.33
C ASP A 188 -51.53 -70.55 -21.95
N ASP A 189 -52.33 -70.11 -22.91
CA ASP A 189 -53.24 -70.89 -23.74
C ASP A 189 -52.44 -71.76 -24.70
N MET A 190 -51.36 -71.27 -25.33
CA MET A 190 -50.40 -72.06 -26.12
C MET A 190 -49.58 -72.98 -25.24
N GLY A 191 -49.32 -72.64 -23.98
CA GLY A 191 -48.68 -73.51 -22.99
C GLY A 191 -49.62 -74.64 -22.57
N LYS A 192 -50.91 -74.32 -22.37
CA LYS A 192 -52.00 -75.29 -22.14
C LYS A 192 -52.33 -76.09 -23.39
N GLU A 193 -52.24 -75.51 -24.58
CA GLU A 193 -52.44 -76.13 -25.88
C GLU A 193 -51.22 -76.95 -26.27
N LEU A 194 -50.00 -76.57 -25.87
CA LEU A 194 -48.79 -77.38 -25.96
C LEU A 194 -48.87 -78.55 -24.98
N ALA A 195 -49.35 -78.34 -23.76
CA ALA A 195 -49.60 -79.41 -22.80
C ALA A 195 -50.74 -80.34 -23.27
N ASN A 196 -51.83 -79.79 -23.83
CA ASN A 196 -52.93 -80.55 -24.42
C ASN A 196 -52.51 -81.24 -25.71
N THR A 197 -51.64 -80.66 -26.55
CA THR A 197 -51.14 -81.29 -27.78
C THR A 197 -50.09 -82.33 -27.45
N LEU A 198 -49.22 -82.14 -26.45
CA LEU A 198 -48.36 -83.20 -25.92
C LEU A 198 -49.20 -84.32 -25.30
N HIS A 199 -50.30 -83.98 -24.63
CA HIS A 199 -51.25 -84.97 -24.10
C HIS A 199 -52.04 -85.68 -25.21
N VAL A 200 -52.50 -84.98 -26.24
CA VAL A 200 -53.17 -85.53 -27.43
C VAL A 200 -52.19 -86.33 -28.26
N VAL A 201 -50.91 -85.93 -28.35
CA VAL A 201 -49.83 -86.73 -28.94
C VAL A 201 -49.67 -88.02 -28.15
N SER A 202 -49.62 -87.97 -26.81
CA SER A 202 -49.58 -89.19 -25.99
C SER A 202 -50.85 -90.06 -26.12
N VAL A 203 -52.04 -89.45 -26.22
CA VAL A 203 -53.34 -90.15 -26.40
C VAL A 203 -53.49 -90.71 -27.82
N SER A 204 -53.00 -90.01 -28.84
CA SER A 204 -53.00 -90.47 -30.23
C SER A 204 -51.90 -91.50 -30.48
N GLU A 205 -50.77 -91.41 -29.79
CA GLU A 205 -49.70 -92.41 -29.76
C GLU A 205 -50.21 -93.69 -29.09
N THR A 206 -50.90 -93.59 -27.94
CA THR A 206 -51.56 -94.75 -27.32
C THR A 206 -52.73 -95.30 -28.16
N ARG A 207 -53.54 -94.45 -28.81
CA ARG A 207 -54.59 -94.89 -29.76
C ARG A 207 -54.03 -95.53 -31.02
N ALA A 208 -52.92 -95.02 -31.56
CA ALA A 208 -52.23 -95.62 -32.71
C ALA A 208 -51.65 -96.98 -32.32
N VAL A 209 -51.02 -97.11 -31.14
CA VAL A 209 -50.56 -98.39 -30.60
C VAL A 209 -51.73 -99.35 -30.35
N VAL A 210 -52.87 -98.88 -29.84
CA VAL A 210 -54.09 -99.69 -29.65
C VAL A 210 -54.73 -100.10 -30.99
N ALA A 211 -54.73 -99.21 -31.99
CA ALA A 211 -55.23 -99.49 -33.33
C ALA A 211 -54.32 -100.49 -34.04
N GLU A 212 -53.00 -100.31 -33.99
CA GLU A 212 -51.99 -101.24 -34.54
C GLU A 212 -52.04 -102.62 -33.86
N THR A 213 -52.27 -102.69 -32.54
CA THR A 213 -52.45 -103.97 -31.83
C THR A 213 -53.77 -104.66 -32.20
N LYS A 214 -54.88 -103.92 -32.35
CA LYS A 214 -56.16 -104.45 -32.86
C LYS A 214 -56.07 -104.91 -34.33
N LEU A 215 -55.32 -104.19 -35.16
CA LEU A 215 -55.01 -104.56 -36.54
C LEU A 215 -54.21 -105.87 -36.56
N SER A 216 -53.23 -106.02 -35.68
CA SER A 216 -52.46 -107.26 -35.50
C SER A 216 -53.33 -108.45 -35.03
N GLU A 217 -54.30 -108.23 -34.14
CA GLU A 217 -55.27 -109.25 -33.72
C GLU A 217 -56.26 -109.65 -34.82
N LEU A 218 -56.78 -108.69 -35.60
CA LEU A 218 -57.69 -108.94 -36.72
C LEU A 218 -56.97 -109.59 -37.91
N GLU A 219 -55.73 -109.19 -38.22
CA GLU A 219 -54.89 -109.86 -39.23
C GLU A 219 -54.54 -111.31 -38.82
N LYS A 220 -54.35 -111.57 -37.52
CA LYS A 220 -54.22 -112.95 -37.00
C LYS A 220 -55.53 -113.74 -37.12
N LYS A 221 -56.70 -113.13 -36.86
CA LYS A 221 -58.01 -113.77 -37.05
C LYS A 221 -58.32 -114.06 -38.52
N ILE A 222 -57.99 -113.18 -39.46
CA ILE A 222 -58.16 -113.41 -40.91
C ILE A 222 -57.21 -114.52 -41.38
N LYS A 223 -55.95 -114.58 -40.92
CA LYS A 223 -55.06 -115.71 -41.23
C LYS A 223 -55.56 -117.06 -40.69
N VAL A 224 -56.26 -117.08 -39.57
CA VAL A 224 -56.92 -118.29 -39.02
C VAL A 224 -58.23 -118.62 -39.76
N SER A 225 -58.88 -117.63 -40.38
CA SER A 225 -60.12 -117.77 -41.16
C SER A 225 -59.83 -118.20 -42.62
N ASP A 226 -58.79 -117.65 -43.25
CA ASP A 226 -58.26 -118.08 -44.54
C ASP A 226 -57.72 -119.51 -44.47
N ALA A 227 -57.13 -119.90 -43.33
CA ALA A 227 -56.74 -121.29 -43.07
C ALA A 227 -57.94 -122.24 -42.87
N LYS A 228 -59.14 -121.72 -42.56
CA LYS A 228 -60.39 -122.48 -42.41
C LYS A 228 -61.22 -122.56 -43.71
N VAL A 229 -60.99 -121.67 -44.67
CA VAL A 229 -61.60 -121.70 -46.01
C VAL A 229 -60.75 -122.51 -47.01
N ALA A 230 -59.46 -122.71 -46.75
CA ALA A 230 -58.57 -123.53 -47.59
C ALA A 230 -58.57 -125.04 -47.26
N SER A 231 -59.34 -125.51 -46.27
CA SER A 231 -59.42 -126.95 -45.90
C SER A 231 -60.86 -127.44 -45.68
N MET A 232 -61.70 -127.41 -46.71
CA MET A 232 -62.91 -128.23 -46.79
C MET A 232 -63.12 -128.69 -48.23
N ASP A 233 -62.31 -129.67 -48.64
CA ASP A 233 -62.70 -130.67 -49.64
C ASP A 233 -62.66 -132.03 -48.93
N GLY A 234 -63.82 -132.70 -48.84
CA GLY A 234 -63.93 -134.11 -48.47
C GLY A 234 -64.26 -134.44 -47.00
N SER A 235 -65.52 -134.31 -46.60
CA SER A 235 -66.36 -135.41 -46.05
C SER A 235 -67.58 -134.90 -45.25
N GLY A 236 -68.74 -135.51 -45.53
CA GLY A 236 -69.82 -135.74 -44.56
C GLY A 236 -70.61 -134.55 -44.03
N ILE A 237 -71.58 -134.08 -44.81
CA ILE A 237 -72.56 -133.03 -44.50
C ILE A 237 -73.67 -133.52 -43.56
N SER A 238 -74.02 -132.70 -42.57
CA SER A 238 -75.38 -132.23 -42.20
C SER A 238 -75.31 -131.67 -40.77
N SER A 239 -75.77 -130.48 -40.39
CA SER A 239 -76.39 -129.27 -40.96
C SER A 239 -76.26 -128.24 -39.81
N CYS A 240 -76.42 -126.92 -39.87
CA CYS A 240 -76.81 -125.93 -40.84
C CYS A 240 -76.47 -124.60 -40.15
N ILE A 241 -75.82 -123.64 -40.83
CA ILE A 241 -76.10 -122.18 -40.81
C ILE A 241 -75.21 -121.52 -41.89
N SER A 242 -75.91 -120.95 -42.87
CA SER A 242 -75.60 -120.01 -43.96
C SER A 242 -74.15 -119.51 -44.19
N ALA A 243 -73.62 -119.81 -45.38
CA ALA A 243 -72.33 -119.32 -45.91
C ALA A 243 -72.38 -117.89 -46.50
N THR A 244 -73.54 -117.21 -46.45
CA THR A 244 -73.71 -115.87 -47.02
C THR A 244 -73.38 -114.76 -46.00
N GLU A 245 -73.53 -115.02 -44.70
CA GLU A 245 -73.10 -114.11 -43.61
C GLU A 245 -71.57 -113.99 -43.54
N VAL A 246 -70.84 -115.08 -43.78
CA VAL A 246 -69.36 -115.13 -43.65
C VAL A 246 -68.65 -114.26 -44.69
N VAL A 247 -69.18 -114.14 -45.91
CA VAL A 247 -68.58 -113.33 -46.97
C VAL A 247 -68.86 -111.84 -46.77
N THR A 248 -70.05 -111.47 -46.30
CA THR A 248 -70.36 -110.09 -45.91
C THR A 248 -69.55 -109.66 -44.69
N ASP A 249 -69.34 -110.53 -43.71
CA ASP A 249 -68.51 -110.25 -42.53
C ASP A 249 -67.04 -110.05 -42.90
N LEU A 250 -66.51 -110.81 -43.88
CA LEU A 250 -65.15 -110.66 -44.40
C LEU A 250 -64.94 -109.35 -45.17
N LEU A 251 -65.92 -108.94 -45.98
CA LEU A 251 -65.86 -107.65 -46.70
C LEU A 251 -66.00 -106.46 -45.75
N MET A 252 -66.89 -106.54 -44.75
CA MET A 252 -67.00 -105.53 -43.70
C MET A 252 -65.72 -105.44 -42.86
N ALA A 253 -65.11 -106.57 -42.51
CA ALA A 253 -63.85 -106.58 -41.77
C ALA A 253 -62.67 -106.00 -42.58
N LYS A 254 -62.65 -106.17 -43.91
CA LYS A 254 -61.61 -105.62 -44.78
C LYS A 254 -61.74 -104.10 -44.94
N ASP A 255 -62.97 -103.59 -45.07
CA ASP A 255 -63.25 -102.14 -45.05
C ASP A 255 -62.90 -101.53 -43.68
N GLU A 256 -63.19 -102.23 -42.58
CA GLU A 256 -62.87 -101.78 -41.23
C GLU A 256 -61.35 -101.75 -40.96
N ILE A 257 -60.59 -102.71 -41.51
CA ILE A 257 -59.12 -102.69 -41.49
C ILE A 257 -58.56 -101.51 -42.29
N GLN A 258 -59.10 -101.24 -43.48
CA GLN A 258 -58.64 -100.12 -44.32
C GLN A 258 -58.88 -98.78 -43.61
N LYS A 259 -60.04 -98.63 -42.98
CA LYS A 259 -60.41 -97.44 -42.21
C LYS A 259 -59.51 -97.23 -40.99
N LEU A 260 -59.17 -98.30 -40.26
CA LEU A 260 -58.24 -98.25 -39.13
C LEU A 260 -56.80 -97.92 -39.57
N LYS A 261 -56.38 -98.33 -40.77
CA LYS A 261 -55.07 -98.01 -41.34
C LYS A 261 -54.94 -96.53 -41.69
N GLU A 262 -55.98 -95.97 -42.31
CA GLU A 262 -56.06 -94.54 -42.64
C GLU A 262 -56.09 -93.68 -41.36
N GLU A 263 -56.82 -94.12 -40.33
CA GLU A 263 -56.86 -93.43 -39.02
C GLU A 263 -55.50 -93.50 -38.28
N ALA A 264 -54.79 -94.63 -38.34
CA ALA A 264 -53.45 -94.76 -37.77
C ALA A 264 -52.42 -93.87 -38.49
N GLN A 265 -52.49 -93.80 -39.82
CA GLN A 265 -51.59 -92.96 -40.62
C GLN A 265 -51.83 -91.46 -40.39
N ALA A 266 -53.09 -91.03 -40.35
CA ALA A 266 -53.44 -89.64 -40.05
C ALA A 266 -52.97 -89.21 -38.65
N ASN A 267 -53.12 -90.07 -37.64
CA ASN A 267 -52.63 -89.81 -36.28
C ASN A 267 -51.09 -89.70 -36.22
N LYS A 268 -50.36 -90.47 -37.03
CA LYS A 268 -48.90 -90.42 -37.11
C LYS A 268 -48.39 -89.13 -37.77
N GLU A 269 -49.07 -88.65 -38.81
CA GLU A 269 -48.75 -87.38 -39.46
C GLU A 269 -49.01 -86.18 -38.54
N HIS A 270 -50.13 -86.19 -37.80
CA HIS A 270 -50.42 -85.17 -36.79
C HIS A 270 -49.35 -85.17 -35.68
N MET A 271 -48.90 -86.34 -35.21
CA MET A 271 -47.83 -86.44 -34.20
C MET A 271 -46.50 -85.84 -34.68
N LEU A 272 -46.12 -86.09 -35.94
CA LEU A 272 -44.90 -85.51 -36.53
C LEU A 272 -44.97 -83.99 -36.65
N GLN A 273 -46.13 -83.42 -36.99
CA GLN A 273 -46.32 -81.97 -37.02
C GLN A 273 -46.20 -81.35 -35.62
N TYR A 274 -46.85 -81.93 -34.61
CA TYR A 274 -46.75 -81.42 -33.23
C TYR A 274 -45.32 -81.53 -32.67
N LYS A 275 -44.58 -82.58 -33.03
CA LYS A 275 -43.17 -82.74 -32.64
C LYS A 275 -42.27 -81.66 -33.27
N SER A 276 -42.53 -81.28 -34.52
CA SER A 276 -41.80 -80.19 -35.19
C SER A 276 -42.05 -78.84 -34.52
N ILE A 277 -43.30 -78.54 -34.13
CA ILE A 277 -43.66 -77.30 -33.44
C ILE A 277 -42.99 -77.22 -32.05
N ALA A 278 -42.96 -78.32 -31.30
CA ALA A 278 -42.27 -78.37 -30.01
C ALA A 278 -40.77 -78.08 -30.13
N GLN A 279 -40.12 -78.57 -31.19
CA GLN A 279 -38.68 -78.41 -31.43
C GLN A 279 -38.29 -76.96 -31.78
N VAL A 280 -39.13 -76.25 -32.53
CA VAL A 280 -38.95 -74.82 -32.84
C VAL A 280 -39.07 -73.98 -31.56
N ASN A 281 -40.03 -74.28 -30.70
CA ASN A 281 -40.23 -73.57 -29.44
C ASN A 281 -39.07 -73.77 -28.45
N GLU A 282 -38.49 -74.97 -28.39
CA GLU A 282 -37.31 -75.25 -27.56
C GLU A 282 -36.07 -74.45 -28.03
N THR A 283 -35.91 -74.29 -29.34
CA THR A 283 -34.78 -73.55 -29.94
C THR A 283 -34.88 -72.05 -29.67
N ALA A 284 -36.09 -71.49 -29.74
CA ALA A 284 -36.35 -70.08 -29.41
C ALA A 284 -36.06 -69.77 -27.93
N LEU A 285 -36.39 -70.70 -27.02
CA LEU A 285 -36.13 -70.54 -25.59
C LEU A 285 -34.63 -70.43 -25.28
N LYS A 286 -33.79 -71.31 -25.87
CA LYS A 286 -32.32 -71.27 -25.69
C LYS A 286 -31.67 -69.98 -26.18
N GLN A 287 -32.14 -69.43 -27.31
CA GLN A 287 -31.60 -68.17 -27.84
C GLN A 287 -31.89 -66.98 -26.90
N MET A 288 -33.03 -66.99 -26.22
CA MET A 288 -33.36 -65.96 -25.24
C MET A 288 -32.52 -66.08 -23.96
N GLU A 289 -32.19 -67.29 -23.53
CA GLU A 289 -31.32 -67.54 -22.36
C GLU A 289 -29.87 -67.05 -22.59
N ASP A 290 -29.31 -67.29 -23.77
CA ASP A 290 -27.94 -66.87 -24.11
C ASP A 290 -27.81 -65.34 -24.22
N ALA A 291 -28.82 -64.67 -24.79
CA ALA A 291 -28.87 -63.21 -24.85
C ALA A 291 -28.89 -62.58 -23.45
N HIS A 292 -29.62 -63.19 -22.52
CA HIS A 292 -29.69 -62.73 -21.12
C HIS A 292 -28.35 -62.88 -20.38
N LYS A 293 -27.60 -63.95 -20.66
CA LYS A 293 -26.30 -64.21 -20.04
C LYS A 293 -25.22 -63.21 -20.47
N ASN A 294 -25.23 -62.78 -21.73
CA ASN A 294 -24.32 -61.74 -22.23
C ASN A 294 -24.63 -60.36 -21.65
N PHE A 295 -25.91 -60.00 -21.55
CA PHE A 295 -26.35 -58.74 -20.94
C PHE A 295 -25.92 -58.61 -19.48
N LYS A 296 -25.98 -59.71 -18.71
CA LYS A 296 -25.52 -59.74 -17.31
C LYS A 296 -24.02 -59.41 -17.18
N LYS A 297 -23.20 -59.92 -18.10
CA LYS A 297 -21.74 -59.74 -18.07
C LYS A 297 -21.32 -58.30 -18.43
N GLU A 298 -22.04 -57.66 -19.35
CA GLU A 298 -21.82 -56.23 -19.67
C GLU A 298 -22.24 -55.31 -18.51
N SER A 299 -23.33 -55.64 -17.82
CA SER A 299 -23.81 -54.91 -16.64
C SER A 299 -22.82 -54.95 -15.48
N GLU A 300 -22.22 -56.11 -15.18
CA GLU A 300 -21.19 -56.26 -14.13
C GLU A 300 -19.91 -55.46 -14.44
N LYS A 301 -19.53 -55.37 -15.72
CA LYS A 301 -18.35 -54.59 -16.16
C LYS A 301 -18.56 -53.08 -16.02
N LEU A 302 -19.78 -52.61 -16.33
CA LEU A 302 -20.16 -51.21 -16.16
C LEU A 302 -20.22 -50.82 -14.67
N LYS A 303 -20.71 -51.73 -13.82
CA LYS A 303 -20.73 -51.55 -12.36
C LYS A 303 -19.32 -51.33 -11.79
N GLN A 304 -18.35 -52.15 -12.20
CA GLN A 304 -16.96 -52.03 -11.72
C GLN A 304 -16.33 -50.67 -12.11
N SER A 305 -16.58 -50.20 -13.34
CA SER A 305 -16.08 -48.90 -13.81
C SER A 305 -16.63 -47.72 -13.01
N LEU A 306 -17.88 -47.79 -12.57
CA LEU A 306 -18.53 -46.74 -11.78
C LEU A 306 -18.08 -46.75 -10.32
N GLU A 307 -17.75 -47.93 -9.77
CA GLU A 307 -17.17 -48.05 -8.43
C GLU A 307 -15.77 -47.42 -8.34
N ASP A 308 -14.93 -47.60 -9.37
CA ASP A 308 -13.60 -47.00 -9.46
C ASP A 308 -13.66 -45.46 -9.54
N GLU A 309 -14.62 -44.91 -10.29
CA GLU A 309 -14.84 -43.47 -10.42
C GLU A 309 -15.36 -42.85 -9.12
N LEU A 310 -16.21 -43.56 -8.38
CA LEU A 310 -16.67 -43.16 -7.05
C LEU A 310 -15.53 -43.10 -6.02
N ILE A 311 -14.58 -44.03 -6.07
CA ILE A 311 -13.40 -44.01 -5.18
C ILE A 311 -12.53 -42.79 -5.48
N SER A 312 -12.34 -42.44 -6.76
CA SER A 312 -11.61 -41.24 -7.18
C SER A 312 -12.28 -39.95 -6.69
N LEU A 313 -13.61 -39.84 -6.84
CA LEU A 313 -14.37 -38.67 -6.39
C LEU A 313 -14.36 -38.51 -4.86
N ARG A 314 -14.42 -39.61 -4.10
CA ARG A 314 -14.28 -39.57 -2.63
C ARG A 314 -12.91 -39.07 -2.18
N GLY A 315 -11.83 -39.47 -2.87
CA GLY A 315 -10.48 -38.95 -2.60
C GLY A 315 -10.41 -37.43 -2.79
N ARG A 316 -11.03 -36.93 -3.86
CA ARG A 316 -11.03 -35.50 -4.20
C ARG A 316 -11.89 -34.66 -3.26
N ILE A 317 -12.97 -35.20 -2.72
CA ILE A 317 -13.77 -34.54 -1.66
C ILE A 317 -12.95 -34.46 -0.35
N SER A 318 -12.26 -35.54 0.02
CA SER A 318 -11.40 -35.57 1.22
C SER A 318 -10.24 -34.54 1.14
N GLU A 319 -9.65 -34.36 -0.05
CA GLU A 319 -8.65 -33.32 -0.29
C GLU A 319 -9.21 -31.90 -0.10
N LEU A 320 -10.42 -31.65 -0.63
CA LEU A 320 -11.10 -30.36 -0.49
C LEU A 320 -11.50 -30.05 0.95
N ASP A 321 -11.95 -31.05 1.71
CA ASP A 321 -12.27 -30.89 3.15
C ASP A 321 -11.01 -30.61 3.98
N SER A 322 -9.87 -31.23 3.61
CA SER A 322 -8.57 -30.93 4.23
C SER A 322 -8.09 -29.51 3.91
N GLU A 323 -8.24 -29.06 2.66
CA GLU A 323 -7.90 -27.68 2.26
C GLU A 323 -8.80 -26.65 2.95
N PHE A 324 -10.11 -26.92 3.05
CA PHE A 324 -11.05 -26.05 3.75
C PHE A 324 -10.70 -25.93 5.24
N SER A 325 -10.43 -27.06 5.91
CA SER A 325 -10.06 -27.06 7.33
C SER A 325 -8.78 -26.25 7.59
N LYS A 326 -7.72 -26.47 6.79
CA LYS A 326 -6.46 -25.71 6.88
C LYS A 326 -6.67 -24.21 6.67
N LYS A 327 -7.52 -23.84 5.71
CA LYS A 327 -7.82 -22.44 5.43
C LYS A 327 -8.64 -21.78 6.53
N SER A 328 -9.53 -22.53 7.18
CA SER A 328 -10.26 -22.06 8.35
C SER A 328 -9.33 -21.83 9.54
N GLU A 329 -8.38 -22.74 9.79
CA GLU A 329 -7.36 -22.60 10.83
C GLU A 329 -6.43 -21.42 10.55
N GLU A 330 -6.05 -21.19 9.30
CA GLU A 330 -5.24 -20.04 8.88
C GLU A 330 -5.97 -18.70 9.11
N VAL A 331 -7.28 -18.64 8.83
CA VAL A 331 -8.10 -17.45 9.08
C VAL A 331 -8.25 -17.19 10.59
N VAL A 332 -8.50 -18.21 11.40
CA VAL A 332 -8.58 -18.08 12.86
C VAL A 332 -7.23 -17.67 13.44
N SER A 333 -6.12 -18.27 12.99
CA SER A 333 -4.76 -17.90 13.40
C SER A 333 -4.42 -16.45 13.04
N THR A 334 -4.83 -16.00 11.85
CA THR A 334 -4.63 -14.61 11.40
C THR A 334 -5.48 -13.62 12.20
N ALA A 335 -6.72 -13.99 12.55
CA ALA A 335 -7.58 -13.18 13.40
C ALA A 335 -7.00 -13.05 14.81
N VAL A 336 -6.57 -14.16 15.43
CA VAL A 336 -5.88 -14.16 16.73
C VAL A 336 -4.60 -13.32 16.68
N GLY A 337 -3.84 -13.37 15.59
CA GLY A 337 -2.66 -12.54 15.38
C GLY A 337 -2.99 -11.03 15.33
N LYS A 338 -4.09 -10.65 14.68
CA LYS A 338 -4.55 -9.26 14.62
C LYS A 338 -5.10 -8.76 15.94
N ASP A 339 -5.86 -9.58 16.67
CA ASP A 339 -6.37 -9.23 18.00
C ASP A 339 -5.21 -9.08 19.00
N LYS A 340 -4.18 -9.91 18.89
CA LYS A 340 -2.95 -9.78 19.69
C LYS A 340 -2.17 -8.50 19.35
N ALA A 341 -2.09 -8.14 18.07
CA ALA A 341 -1.46 -6.88 17.65
C ALA A 341 -2.25 -5.65 18.15
N PHE A 342 -3.58 -5.71 18.11
CA PHE A 342 -4.46 -4.66 18.63
C PHE A 342 -4.33 -4.52 20.16
N ALA A 343 -4.31 -5.64 20.89
CA ALA A 343 -4.07 -5.64 22.33
C ALA A 343 -2.68 -5.11 22.70
N SER A 344 -1.66 -5.43 21.90
CA SER A 344 -0.30 -4.90 22.07
C SER A 344 -0.25 -3.39 21.84
N ALA A 345 -0.91 -2.88 20.79
CA ALA A 345 -0.98 -1.45 20.52
C ALA A 345 -1.76 -0.70 21.62
N LEU A 346 -2.85 -1.27 22.14
CA LEU A 346 -3.56 -0.70 23.29
C LEU A 346 -2.70 -0.69 24.57
N ALA A 347 -1.91 -1.73 24.81
CA ALA A 347 -0.98 -1.77 25.93
C ALA A 347 0.12 -0.71 25.79
N GLU A 348 0.65 -0.51 24.58
CA GLU A 348 1.64 0.52 24.28
C GLU A 348 1.08 1.94 24.46
N ILE A 349 -0.15 2.19 23.99
CA ILE A 349 -0.86 3.47 24.23
C ILE A 349 -1.04 3.73 25.72
N ASN A 350 -1.40 2.71 26.51
CA ASN A 350 -1.55 2.87 27.96
C ASN A 350 -0.20 3.13 28.64
N CYS A 351 0.86 2.44 28.21
CA CYS A 351 2.22 2.68 28.71
C CYS A 351 2.69 4.11 28.40
N LEU A 352 2.45 4.61 27.18
CA LEU A 352 2.75 5.99 26.78
C LEU A 352 1.93 7.01 27.57
N LYS A 353 0.66 6.72 27.90
CA LYS A 353 -0.16 7.58 28.77
C LYS A 353 0.38 7.63 30.20
N GLU A 354 0.78 6.50 30.76
CA GLU A 354 1.40 6.42 32.10
C GLU A 354 2.74 7.16 32.14
N GLU A 355 3.56 6.99 31.10
CA GLU A 355 4.84 7.70 30.95
C GLU A 355 4.62 9.22 30.83
N ASN A 356 3.61 9.65 30.06
CA ASN A 356 3.26 11.07 29.92
C ASN A 356 2.73 11.66 31.24
N CYS A 357 1.93 10.90 32.00
CA CYS A 357 1.46 11.31 33.33
C CYS A 357 2.64 11.46 34.31
N SER A 358 3.60 10.53 34.27
CA SER A 358 4.84 10.57 35.07
C SER A 358 5.71 11.77 34.70
N LYS A 359 5.96 12.00 33.40
CA LYS A 359 6.73 13.14 32.89
C LYS A 359 6.06 14.49 33.22
N THR A 360 4.73 14.57 33.12
CA THR A 360 3.96 15.76 33.52
C THR A 360 4.11 16.03 35.02
N SER A 361 4.06 14.99 35.86
CA SER A 361 4.26 15.12 37.30
C SER A 361 5.69 15.59 37.65
N GLN A 362 6.70 15.11 36.91
CA GLN A 362 8.09 15.55 37.06
C GLN A 362 8.28 17.01 36.63
N LEU A 363 7.62 17.45 35.56
CA LEU A 363 7.62 18.85 35.12
C LEU A 363 7.05 19.78 36.18
N VAL A 364 5.89 19.44 36.76
CA VAL A 364 5.29 20.22 37.85
C VAL A 364 6.21 20.31 39.07
N ALA A 365 6.92 19.22 39.39
CA ALA A 365 7.91 19.22 40.47
C ALA A 365 9.11 20.14 40.17
N LEU A 366 9.64 20.10 38.94
CA LEU A 366 10.74 20.96 38.50
C LEU A 366 10.34 22.44 38.41
N GLU A 367 9.11 22.74 37.97
CA GLU A 367 8.56 24.10 37.97
C GLU A 367 8.45 24.66 39.39
N SER A 368 7.97 23.85 40.33
CA SER A 368 7.91 24.22 41.75
C SER A 368 9.30 24.48 42.33
N GLN A 369 10.28 23.61 42.04
CA GLN A 369 11.68 23.79 42.46
C GLN A 369 12.32 25.04 41.84
N SER A 370 12.08 25.30 40.55
CA SER A 370 12.56 26.50 39.87
C SER A 370 11.97 27.77 40.47
N SER A 371 10.68 27.77 40.79
CA SER A 371 10.01 28.88 41.48
C SER A 371 10.60 29.14 42.87
N ALA A 372 10.85 28.09 43.65
CA ALA A 372 11.47 28.21 44.98
C ALA A 372 12.90 28.77 44.88
N LEU A 373 13.71 28.26 43.93
CA LEU A 373 15.07 28.75 43.70
C LEU A 373 15.12 30.20 43.21
N LYS A 374 14.12 30.64 42.43
CA LYS A 374 14.00 32.05 42.03
C LYS A 374 13.72 32.95 43.23
N GLU A 375 12.83 32.52 44.13
CA GLU A 375 12.53 33.26 45.35
C GLU A 375 13.76 33.33 46.28
N ASP A 376 14.50 32.22 46.41
CA ASP A 376 15.75 32.18 47.19
C ASP A 376 16.84 33.05 46.56
N LEU A 377 16.98 33.04 45.22
CA LEU A 377 17.90 33.91 44.49
C LEU A 377 17.56 35.39 44.67
N GLU A 378 16.28 35.74 44.66
CA GLU A 378 15.82 37.12 44.88
C GLU A 378 16.12 37.58 46.31
N LYS A 379 15.89 36.72 47.32
CA LYS A 379 16.27 36.97 48.71
C LYS A 379 17.78 37.17 48.89
N GLU A 380 18.60 36.32 48.27
CA GLU A 380 20.07 36.45 48.32
C GLU A 380 20.56 37.71 47.58
N HIS A 381 19.94 38.06 46.45
CA HIS A 381 20.24 39.32 45.76
C HIS A 381 19.85 40.56 46.59
N GLU A 382 18.74 40.51 47.31
CA GLU A 382 18.36 41.59 48.24
C GLU A 382 19.33 41.72 49.41
N ARG A 383 19.75 40.60 50.01
CA ARG A 383 20.78 40.58 51.06
C ARG A 383 22.10 41.16 50.58
N TRP A 384 22.55 40.75 49.40
CA TRP A 384 23.76 41.29 48.78
C TRP A 384 23.64 42.80 48.51
N ARG A 385 22.51 43.27 47.95
CA ARG A 385 22.29 44.71 47.71
C ARG A 385 22.23 45.52 49.00
N ALA A 386 21.64 44.97 50.05
CA ALA A 386 21.61 45.62 51.37
C ALA A 386 23.02 45.73 51.98
N ALA A 387 23.82 44.66 51.89
CA ALA A 387 25.21 44.66 52.34
C ALA A 387 26.07 45.66 51.54
N GLN A 388 25.91 45.69 50.21
CA GLN A 388 26.60 46.64 49.34
C GLN A 388 26.24 48.10 49.71
N ALA A 389 24.95 48.40 49.88
CA ALA A 389 24.51 49.74 50.27
C ALA A 389 25.01 50.15 51.67
N ASN A 390 25.22 49.19 52.57
CA ASN A 390 25.82 49.44 53.89
C ASN A 390 27.33 49.75 53.76
N TYR A 391 28.05 48.96 52.98
CA TYR A 391 29.47 49.20 52.67
C TYR A 391 29.69 50.56 52.01
N GLU A 392 28.87 50.93 51.02
CA GLU A 392 28.94 52.24 50.35
C GLU A 392 28.77 53.40 51.33
N ARG A 393 27.79 53.31 52.25
CA ARG A 393 27.57 54.33 53.29
C ARG A 393 28.77 54.43 54.24
N GLN A 394 29.33 53.30 54.67
CA GLN A 394 30.48 53.32 55.57
C GLN A 394 31.76 53.81 54.89
N VAL A 395 31.95 53.57 53.60
CA VAL A 395 33.06 54.16 52.83
C VAL A 395 32.91 55.68 52.74
N ILE A 396 31.69 56.19 52.53
CA ILE A 396 31.40 57.63 52.55
C ILE A 396 31.71 58.21 53.94
N LEU A 397 31.22 57.61 55.02
CA LEU A 397 31.49 58.03 56.40
C LEU A 397 32.99 57.99 56.75
N GLN A 398 33.71 56.97 56.29
CA GLN A 398 35.16 56.90 56.48
C GLN A 398 35.86 58.04 55.73
N SER A 399 35.40 58.40 54.52
CA SER A 399 35.95 59.50 53.75
C SER A 399 35.73 60.85 54.42
N GLU A 400 34.53 61.10 54.97
CA GLU A 400 34.19 62.30 55.73
C GLU A 400 35.04 62.41 57.01
N THR A 401 35.17 61.31 57.76
CA THR A 401 36.05 61.24 58.94
C THR A 401 37.52 61.54 58.59
N ILE A 402 38.02 61.07 57.43
CA ILE A 402 39.39 61.38 56.98
C ILE A 402 39.52 62.86 56.62
N GLN A 403 38.50 63.45 55.97
CA GLN A 403 38.52 64.88 55.65
C GLN A 403 38.57 65.73 56.93
N GLU A 404 37.73 65.44 57.92
CA GLU A 404 37.75 66.15 59.20
C GLU A 404 39.04 65.94 59.98
N LEU A 405 39.57 64.72 59.98
CA LEU A 405 40.88 64.43 60.57
C LEU A 405 42.02 65.19 59.87
N THR A 406 41.91 65.41 58.56
CA THR A 406 42.89 66.19 57.79
C THR A 406 42.79 67.68 58.13
N LYS A 407 41.57 68.23 58.18
CA LYS A 407 41.33 69.63 58.57
C LYS A 407 41.83 69.92 59.99
N THR A 408 41.46 69.07 60.95
CA THR A 408 41.90 69.21 62.36
C THR A 408 43.42 69.06 62.49
N SER A 409 44.04 68.14 61.76
CA SER A 409 45.52 68.01 61.73
C SER A 409 46.21 69.22 61.11
N GLN A 410 45.64 69.85 60.08
CA GLN A 410 46.18 71.07 59.46
C GLN A 410 46.05 72.28 60.39
N ALA A 411 44.92 72.42 61.08
CA ALA A 411 44.71 73.44 62.09
C ALA A 411 45.72 73.29 63.25
N LEU A 412 45.91 72.07 63.75
CA LEU A 412 46.89 71.77 64.79
C LEU A 412 48.33 72.09 64.33
N SER A 413 48.69 71.74 63.09
CA SER A 413 50.01 72.06 62.52
C SER A 413 50.25 73.57 62.43
N SER A 414 49.21 74.34 62.07
CA SER A 414 49.29 75.81 61.97
C SER A 414 49.50 76.43 63.36
N LEU A 415 48.73 75.97 64.36
CA LEU A 415 48.89 76.38 65.76
C LEU A 415 50.24 75.96 66.34
N GLN A 416 50.76 74.79 65.96
CA GLN A 416 52.09 74.32 66.38
C GLN A 416 53.20 75.18 65.77
N GLN A 417 53.03 75.62 64.52
CA GLN A 417 53.96 76.53 63.85
C GLN A 417 53.93 77.92 64.52
N GLU A 418 52.75 78.43 64.86
CA GLU A 418 52.57 79.67 65.61
C GLU A 418 53.17 79.60 67.01
N ALA A 419 52.92 78.51 67.75
CA ALA A 419 53.56 78.24 69.05
C ALA A 419 55.08 78.14 68.94
N SER A 420 55.62 77.57 67.86
CA SER A 420 57.07 77.52 67.62
C SER A 420 57.66 78.91 67.33
N GLY A 421 56.91 79.77 66.63
CA GLY A 421 57.27 81.17 66.39
C GLY A 421 57.29 81.97 67.69
N LEU A 422 56.27 81.81 68.53
CA LEU A 422 56.19 82.43 69.86
C LEU A 422 57.32 81.95 70.78
N ARG A 423 57.67 80.66 70.78
CA ARG A 423 58.83 80.17 71.55
C ARG A 423 60.14 80.80 71.11
N LYS A 424 60.37 80.95 69.81
CA LYS A 424 61.57 81.63 69.28
C LYS A 424 61.63 83.10 69.72
N LEU A 425 60.49 83.79 69.77
CA LEU A 425 60.40 85.16 70.28
C LEU A 425 60.71 85.22 71.79
N VAL A 426 60.16 84.28 72.57
CA VAL A 426 60.44 84.19 74.01
C VAL A 426 61.92 83.88 74.29
N ASP A 427 62.53 82.99 73.52
CA ASP A 427 63.95 82.67 73.66
C ASP A 427 64.85 83.85 73.25
N ALA A 428 64.47 84.61 72.21
CA ALA A 428 65.15 85.85 71.82
C ALA A 428 65.05 86.92 72.92
N GLN A 429 63.85 87.12 73.50
CA GLN A 429 63.62 88.05 74.61
C GLN A 429 64.35 87.63 75.90
N LYS A 430 64.53 86.33 76.14
CA LYS A 430 65.38 85.83 77.25
C LYS A 430 66.84 86.17 77.02
N SER A 431 67.35 85.97 75.81
CA SER A 431 68.74 86.32 75.46
C SER A 431 68.99 87.83 75.63
N GLU A 432 68.04 88.67 75.21
CA GLU A 432 68.11 90.13 75.37
C GLU A 432 68.04 90.55 76.86
N ASN A 433 67.20 89.89 77.67
CA ASN A 433 67.16 90.11 79.12
C ASN A 433 68.45 89.68 79.85
N ASP A 434 69.10 88.61 79.40
CA ASP A 434 70.37 88.15 79.97
C ASP A 434 71.52 89.09 79.58
N GLU A 435 71.52 89.69 78.38
CA GLU A 435 72.43 90.79 78.01
C GLU A 435 72.19 92.05 78.87
N LEU A 436 70.94 92.44 79.11
CA LEU A 436 70.61 93.58 79.97
C LEU A 436 71.02 93.36 81.43
N LYS A 437 70.91 92.13 81.96
CA LYS A 437 71.43 91.77 83.28
C LYS A 437 72.95 91.80 83.35
N SER A 438 73.64 91.35 82.30
CA SER A 438 75.11 91.43 82.21
C SER A 438 75.59 92.88 82.23
N ASN A 439 74.90 93.79 81.53
CA ASN A 439 75.19 95.22 81.56
C ASN A 439 74.91 95.87 82.94
N ALA A 440 73.91 95.39 83.67
CA ALA A 440 73.60 95.86 85.03
C ALA A 440 74.64 95.40 86.09
N ALA A 441 75.28 94.24 85.90
CA ALA A 441 76.32 93.73 86.81
C ALA A 441 77.68 94.42 86.66
N GLY A 442 77.91 95.15 85.56
CA GLY A 442 79.16 95.90 85.32
C GLY A 442 79.29 97.23 86.07
N ILE A 443 78.21 97.73 86.69
CA ILE A 443 78.17 99.06 87.34
C ILE A 443 78.49 98.99 88.85
N SER A 444 78.57 97.80 89.46
CA SER A 444 78.63 97.64 90.92
C SER A 444 80.00 97.26 91.54
N SER A 445 81.14 97.55 90.91
CA SER A 445 82.46 97.21 91.50
C SER A 445 83.57 98.27 91.34
N GLY A 446 83.67 99.14 92.36
CA GLY A 446 84.83 100.00 92.72
C GLY A 446 84.35 101.32 93.35
N SER A 447 84.67 101.76 94.57
CA SER A 447 85.74 101.47 95.54
C SER A 447 85.45 102.18 96.91
N ASN A 448 86.11 101.75 98.01
CA ASN A 448 85.89 102.07 99.44
C ASN A 448 86.22 103.51 99.96
N ALA A 449 85.27 104.12 100.70
CA ALA A 449 85.27 104.87 102.01
C ALA A 449 86.30 106.01 102.35
N PRO A 450 86.08 106.90 103.38
CA PRO A 450 84.86 107.34 104.13
C PRO A 450 84.69 108.89 104.36
N GLY A 451 83.48 109.34 104.75
CA GLY A 451 83.26 110.50 105.64
C GLY A 451 82.32 111.65 105.18
N SER A 452 81.04 111.61 105.60
CA SER A 452 80.01 112.69 105.74
C SER A 452 79.73 113.67 104.57
N GLY A 453 78.51 113.93 104.10
CA GLY A 453 77.18 113.40 104.41
C GLY A 453 76.08 114.15 103.64
N SER A 454 75.06 113.38 103.24
CA SER A 454 73.75 113.72 102.63
C SER A 454 73.67 113.96 101.12
N ASP A 455 73.86 112.86 100.37
CA ASP A 455 73.50 112.68 98.97
C ASP A 455 72.41 111.58 98.89
N ALA A 456 71.21 111.92 98.40
CA ALA A 456 70.06 111.01 98.29
C ALA A 456 69.12 111.37 97.12
N GLY A 457 69.58 112.19 96.16
CA GLY A 457 68.72 112.81 95.14
C GLY A 457 68.70 112.15 93.76
N TRP A 458 69.71 111.34 93.39
CA TRP A 458 69.89 110.91 91.99
C TRP A 458 69.94 109.39 91.76
N GLN A 459 69.95 108.57 92.81
CA GLN A 459 69.95 107.10 92.68
C GLN A 459 68.53 106.47 92.65
N ASN A 460 67.48 107.19 93.05
CA ASN A 460 66.10 106.67 93.05
C ASN A 460 65.43 106.69 91.66
N VAL A 461 65.72 107.67 90.80
CA VAL A 461 65.04 107.81 89.48
C VAL A 461 65.50 106.75 88.47
N ALA A 462 66.77 106.33 88.53
CA ALA A 462 67.29 105.27 87.65
C ALA A 462 66.78 103.87 88.05
N ALA A 463 66.61 103.61 89.36
CA ALA A 463 66.05 102.36 89.87
C ALA A 463 64.53 102.25 89.59
N GLU A 464 63.78 103.35 89.69
CA GLU A 464 62.35 103.39 89.36
C GLU A 464 62.11 103.18 87.86
N ASN A 465 62.93 103.75 86.97
CA ASN A 465 62.81 103.52 85.51
C ASN A 465 63.20 102.10 85.09
N ALA A 466 64.20 101.49 85.75
CA ALA A 466 64.56 100.09 85.54
C ALA A 466 63.47 99.14 86.06
N GLN A 467 62.87 99.43 87.22
CA GLN A 467 61.72 98.68 87.74
C GLN A 467 60.47 98.86 86.87
N ALA A 468 60.20 100.05 86.34
CA ALA A 468 59.09 100.30 85.42
C ALA A 468 59.28 99.56 84.09
N SER A 469 60.49 99.54 83.53
CA SER A 469 60.80 98.75 82.33
C SER A 469 60.68 97.25 82.59
N LEU A 470 61.19 96.75 83.71
CA LEU A 470 61.09 95.33 84.07
C LEU A 470 59.65 94.90 84.42
N HIS A 471 58.83 95.81 84.96
CA HIS A 471 57.38 95.61 85.13
C HIS A 471 56.63 95.62 83.79
N THR A 472 57.01 96.49 82.86
CA THR A 472 56.44 96.56 81.51
C THR A 472 56.83 95.31 80.71
N GLU A 473 58.07 94.84 80.83
CA GLU A 473 58.57 93.64 80.17
C GLU A 473 57.98 92.36 80.79
N ARG A 474 57.74 92.34 82.11
CA ARG A 474 56.97 91.27 82.78
C ARG A 474 55.50 91.28 82.39
N ALA A 475 54.91 92.45 82.15
CA ALA A 475 53.54 92.57 81.64
C ALA A 475 53.47 92.07 80.18
N ASN A 476 54.41 92.47 79.32
CA ASN A 476 54.51 91.99 77.94
C ASN A 476 54.77 90.47 77.88
N SER A 477 55.66 89.93 78.72
CA SER A 477 55.93 88.49 78.82
C SER A 477 54.72 87.69 79.34
N ARG A 478 53.91 88.26 80.24
CA ARG A 478 52.62 87.66 80.66
C ARG A 478 51.56 87.68 79.56
N THR A 479 51.66 88.64 78.63
CA THR A 479 50.75 88.77 77.49
C THR A 479 51.14 87.82 76.33
N LEU A 480 52.38 87.33 76.30
CA LEU A 480 52.90 86.39 75.28
C LEU A 480 52.78 84.90 75.66
N MET A 481 52.37 84.58 76.89
CA MET A 481 52.16 83.20 77.33
C MET A 481 50.73 82.78 77.03
N PHE A 482 50.54 81.65 76.36
CA PHE A 482 49.22 81.07 76.11
C PHE A 482 48.39 81.08 77.39
N SER A 483 47.18 81.62 77.31
CA SER A 483 46.21 81.60 78.39
C SER A 483 45.89 80.14 78.78
N GLU A 484 45.49 79.93 80.03
CA GLU A 484 45.09 78.60 80.50
C GLU A 484 43.91 78.03 79.67
N GLU A 485 43.09 78.91 79.07
CA GLU A 485 42.01 78.59 78.14
C GLU A 485 42.54 78.10 76.78
N GLU A 486 43.59 78.72 76.23
CA GLU A 486 44.22 78.29 74.98
C GLU A 486 44.93 76.93 75.12
N ILE A 487 45.59 76.68 76.26
CA ILE A 487 46.20 75.38 76.55
C ILE A 487 45.12 74.29 76.68
N LYS A 488 44.00 74.59 77.37
CA LYS A 488 42.84 73.68 77.46
C LYS A 488 42.22 73.42 76.10
N SER A 489 42.10 74.45 75.25
CA SER A 489 41.60 74.33 73.87
C SER A 489 42.48 73.41 73.02
N LEU A 490 43.80 73.59 73.07
CA LEU A 490 44.76 72.71 72.37
C LEU A 490 44.71 71.26 72.89
N GLN A 491 44.61 71.06 74.20
CA GLN A 491 44.42 69.73 74.79
C GLN A 491 43.11 69.08 74.32
N LEU A 492 42.04 69.87 74.17
CA LEU A 492 40.76 69.40 73.65
C LEU A 492 40.87 68.98 72.18
N GLN A 493 41.54 69.79 71.34
CA GLN A 493 41.77 69.48 69.92
C GLN A 493 42.65 68.24 69.73
N VAL A 494 43.69 68.05 70.55
CA VAL A 494 44.51 66.82 70.52
C VAL A 494 43.68 65.59 70.91
N ARG A 495 42.78 65.73 71.90
CA ARG A 495 41.87 64.66 72.31
C ARG A 495 40.86 64.32 71.22
N GLU A 496 40.29 65.33 70.57
CA GLU A 496 39.38 65.18 69.43
C GLU A 496 40.08 64.49 68.25
N LEU A 497 41.31 64.87 67.93
CA LEU A 497 42.12 64.27 66.87
C LEU A 497 42.43 62.79 67.17
N ASN A 498 42.71 62.43 68.42
CA ASN A 498 42.90 61.04 68.82
C ASN A 498 41.59 60.22 68.72
N LEU A 499 40.45 60.78 69.11
CA LEU A 499 39.14 60.14 68.95
C LEU A 499 38.79 59.92 67.47
N LEU A 500 39.07 60.90 66.60
CA LEU A 500 38.88 60.77 65.15
C LEU A 500 39.81 59.70 64.55
N ARG A 501 41.05 59.57 65.04
CA ARG A 501 41.97 58.50 64.60
C ARG A 501 41.47 57.12 64.98
N GLU A 502 41.01 56.96 66.22
CA GLU A 502 40.47 55.70 66.72
C GLU A 502 39.18 55.31 66.00
N SER A 503 38.26 56.26 65.82
CA SER A 503 37.05 56.09 65.01
C SER A 503 37.38 55.72 63.56
N ASN A 504 38.36 56.38 62.93
CA ASN A 504 38.77 56.04 61.57
C ASN A 504 39.31 54.62 61.46
N MET A 505 40.09 54.17 62.44
CA MET A 505 40.66 52.82 62.50
C MET A 505 39.56 51.76 62.66
N GLN A 506 38.57 52.00 63.53
CA GLN A 506 37.40 51.13 63.67
C GLN A 506 36.60 51.03 62.38
N LEU A 507 36.33 52.17 61.73
CA LEU A 507 35.65 52.20 60.43
C LEU A 507 36.40 51.43 59.33
N ARG A 508 37.74 51.36 59.37
CA ARG A 508 38.51 50.55 58.40
C ARG A 508 38.31 49.06 58.59
N GLU A 509 38.32 48.60 59.85
CA GLU A 509 38.15 47.19 60.16
C GLU A 509 36.72 46.74 59.86
N GLU A 510 35.73 47.58 60.17
CA GLU A 510 34.34 47.35 59.78
C GLU A 510 34.15 47.34 58.26
N ASN A 511 34.76 48.30 57.53
CA ASN A 511 34.69 48.32 56.07
C ASN A 511 35.35 47.07 55.44
N LYS A 512 36.45 46.59 56.03
CA LYS A 512 37.09 45.35 55.58
C LYS A 512 36.17 44.14 55.80
N HIS A 513 35.54 44.03 56.96
CA HIS A 513 34.57 42.98 57.26
C HIS A 513 33.37 43.01 56.31
N ASN A 514 32.78 44.20 56.11
CA ASN A 514 31.64 44.40 55.23
C ASN A 514 31.98 44.13 53.75
N PHE A 515 33.21 44.43 53.30
CA PHE A 515 33.67 44.08 51.96
C PHE A 515 33.80 42.56 51.77
N GLU A 516 34.40 41.86 52.75
CA GLU A 516 34.51 40.40 52.73
C GLU A 516 33.14 39.71 52.77
N GLU A 517 32.19 40.25 53.54
CA GLU A 517 30.80 39.77 53.59
C GLU A 517 30.06 40.02 52.26
N CYS A 518 30.21 41.20 51.66
CA CYS A 518 29.67 41.50 50.33
C CYS A 518 30.22 40.56 49.25
N GLN A 519 31.51 40.21 49.31
CA GLN A 519 32.13 39.30 48.35
C GLN A 519 31.59 37.87 48.50
N LYS A 520 31.43 37.38 49.74
CA LYS A 520 30.84 36.06 50.02
C LYS A 520 29.39 35.97 49.53
N LEU A 521 28.56 36.97 49.83
CA LEU A 521 27.16 37.02 49.37
C LEU A 521 27.07 37.11 47.83
N ARG A 522 28.03 37.80 47.18
CA ARG A 522 28.12 37.85 45.70
C ARG A 522 28.35 36.47 45.09
N GLU A 523 29.28 35.69 45.64
CA GLU A 523 29.57 34.33 45.17
C GLU A 523 28.37 33.39 45.36
N VAL A 524 27.67 33.48 46.49
CA VAL A 524 26.44 32.72 46.75
C VAL A 524 25.36 33.07 45.73
N ALA A 525 25.11 34.36 45.47
CA ALA A 525 24.13 34.80 44.49
C ALA A 525 24.50 34.38 43.04
N GLN A 526 25.78 34.43 42.67
CA GLN A 526 26.24 33.98 41.34
C GLN A 526 26.05 32.47 41.15
N ASN A 527 26.37 31.66 42.17
CA ASN A 527 26.17 30.21 42.14
C ASN A 527 24.68 29.84 42.07
N ALA A 528 23.82 30.51 42.86
CA ALA A 528 22.37 30.34 42.81
C ALA A 528 21.80 30.71 41.42
N LYS A 529 22.30 31.79 40.81
CA LYS A 529 21.92 32.21 39.45
C LYS A 529 22.33 31.18 38.38
N ALA A 530 23.54 30.63 38.48
CA ALA A 530 24.00 29.58 37.56
C ALA A 530 23.12 28.31 37.67
N HIS A 531 22.75 27.93 38.89
CA HIS A 531 21.86 26.79 39.13
C HIS A 531 20.45 27.02 38.57
N SER A 532 19.88 28.22 38.79
CA SER A 532 18.58 28.62 38.23
C SER A 532 18.57 28.58 36.69
N ASN A 533 19.61 29.12 36.04
CA ASN A 533 19.72 29.10 34.58
C ASN A 533 19.81 27.68 33.99
N ASN A 534 20.52 26.76 34.65
CA ASN A 534 20.59 25.36 34.22
C ASN A 534 19.22 24.67 34.32
N LEU A 535 18.48 24.91 35.41
CA LEU A 535 17.13 24.37 35.57
C LEU A 535 16.14 24.93 34.54
N GLU A 536 16.24 26.22 34.22
CA GLU A 536 15.45 26.83 33.14
C GLU A 536 15.76 26.22 31.76
N SER A 537 17.02 25.90 31.48
CA SER A 537 17.40 25.22 30.24
C SER A 537 16.78 23.82 30.15
N LEU A 538 16.87 23.04 31.23
CA LEU A 538 16.25 21.72 31.34
C LEU A 538 14.72 21.78 31.21
N LEU A 539 14.07 22.77 31.81
CA LEU A 539 12.63 23.00 31.67
C LEU A 539 12.24 23.31 30.21
N ARG A 540 13.03 24.13 29.49
CA ARG A 540 12.77 24.42 28.07
C ARG A 540 12.92 23.18 27.19
N GLU A 541 13.95 22.37 27.41
CA GLU A 541 14.14 21.11 26.68
C GLU A 541 12.96 20.15 26.89
N ARG A 542 12.53 19.97 28.15
CA ARG A 542 11.39 19.11 28.47
C ARG A 542 10.06 19.65 27.94
N GLN A 543 9.88 20.97 27.90
CA GLN A 543 8.69 21.59 27.31
C GLN A 543 8.61 21.35 25.79
N ILE A 544 9.75 21.38 25.08
CA ILE A 544 9.83 21.07 23.65
C ILE A 544 9.44 19.61 23.39
N GLU A 545 9.92 18.67 24.22
CA GLU A 545 9.55 17.25 24.12
C GLU A 545 8.05 17.02 24.33
N VAL A 546 7.43 17.71 25.31
CA VAL A 546 5.99 17.59 25.56
C VAL A 546 5.16 18.18 24.40
N GLU A 547 5.57 19.31 23.83
CA GLU A 547 4.89 19.89 22.67
C GLU A 547 5.02 19.02 21.40
N ALA A 548 6.16 18.34 21.22
CA ALA A 548 6.31 17.35 20.15
C ALA A 548 5.34 16.17 20.33
N CYS A 549 5.24 15.62 21.54
CA CYS A 549 4.34 14.52 21.86
C CYS A 549 2.85 14.92 21.72
N LYS A 550 2.48 16.16 22.09
CA LYS A 550 1.12 16.68 21.87
C LYS A 550 0.76 16.76 20.38
N LYS A 551 1.68 17.23 19.53
CA LYS A 551 1.45 17.30 18.08
C LYS A 551 1.26 15.92 17.45
N GLU A 552 2.01 14.93 17.92
CA GLU A 552 1.87 13.54 17.47
C GLU A 552 0.49 12.97 17.84
N ILE A 553 0.03 13.20 19.09
CA ILE A 553 -1.33 12.82 19.53
C ILE A 553 -2.41 13.54 18.71
N GLU A 554 -2.20 14.79 18.33
CA GLU A 554 -3.15 15.55 17.52
C GLU A 554 -3.23 15.04 16.07
N MET A 555 -2.09 14.66 15.49
CA MET A 555 -2.05 13.97 14.19
C MET A 555 -2.80 12.63 14.23
N ASP A 556 -2.59 11.83 15.28
CA ASP A 556 -3.26 10.55 15.45
C ASP A 556 -4.78 10.70 15.65
N LYS A 557 -5.23 11.77 16.32
CA LYS A 557 -6.65 12.10 16.43
C LYS A 557 -7.26 12.46 15.08
N VAL A 558 -6.57 13.27 14.26
CA VAL A 558 -7.04 13.61 12.92
C VAL A 558 -7.14 12.38 12.03
N GLU A 559 -6.17 11.45 12.11
CA GLU A 559 -6.19 10.20 11.36
C GLU A 559 -7.36 9.30 11.83
N LYS A 560 -7.60 9.22 13.14
CA LYS A 560 -8.76 8.53 13.72
C LYS A 560 -10.08 9.10 13.19
N ASP A 561 -10.27 10.42 13.24
CA ASP A 561 -11.50 11.08 12.78
C ASP A 561 -11.71 10.86 11.27
N ARG A 562 -10.62 10.85 10.49
CA ARG A 562 -10.64 10.53 9.06
C ARG A 562 -11.08 9.09 8.80
N LEU A 563 -10.58 8.14 9.60
CA LEU A 563 -10.97 6.73 9.51
C LEU A 563 -12.43 6.52 9.93
N GLU A 564 -12.89 7.17 11.00
CA GLU A 564 -14.30 7.14 11.42
C GLU A 564 -15.21 7.72 10.33
N LYS A 565 -14.86 8.87 9.75
CA LYS A 565 -15.58 9.44 8.60
C LYS A 565 -15.61 8.50 7.41
N ARG A 566 -14.51 7.82 7.10
CA ARG A 566 -14.43 6.82 6.01
C ARG A 566 -15.33 5.61 6.29
N ILE A 567 -15.36 5.14 7.53
CA ILE A 567 -16.26 4.05 7.97
C ILE A 567 -17.72 4.49 7.84
N SER A 568 -18.07 5.69 8.29
CA SER A 568 -19.41 6.25 8.12
C SER A 568 -19.80 6.41 6.65
N GLU A 569 -18.90 6.92 5.79
CA GLU A 569 -19.13 7.02 4.34
C GLU A 569 -19.30 5.64 3.66
N LEU A 570 -18.59 4.61 4.14
CA LEU A 570 -18.74 3.24 3.67
C LEU A 570 -20.06 2.63 4.13
N LEU A 571 -20.46 2.86 5.38
CA LEU A 571 -21.74 2.42 5.93
C LEU A 571 -22.93 3.12 5.24
N GLU A 572 -22.80 4.41 4.94
CA GLU A 572 -23.81 5.18 4.21
C GLU A 572 -23.91 4.74 2.75
N ARG A 573 -22.76 4.44 2.10
CA ARG A 573 -22.74 3.81 0.78
C ARG A 573 -23.40 2.44 0.83
N CYS A 574 -23.13 1.60 1.82
CA CYS A 574 -23.79 0.30 1.98
C CYS A 574 -25.30 0.42 2.23
N ARG A 575 -25.77 1.51 2.88
CA ARG A 575 -27.20 1.79 3.08
C ARG A 575 -27.90 2.31 1.83
N ASN A 576 -27.18 3.02 0.96
CA ASN A 576 -27.68 3.60 -0.29
C ASN A 576 -27.30 2.79 -1.53
N ILE A 577 -26.90 1.53 -1.40
CA ILE A 577 -26.88 0.61 -2.54
C ILE A 577 -28.34 0.38 -2.90
N ASP A 578 -28.79 1.10 -3.93
CA ASP A 578 -30.01 0.76 -4.63
C ASP A 578 -29.82 -0.67 -5.17
N VAL A 579 -30.58 -1.62 -4.63
CA VAL A 579 -30.55 -3.03 -5.03
C VAL A 579 -30.81 -3.14 -6.54
N GLU A 580 -31.54 -2.20 -7.11
CA GLU A 580 -31.85 -2.12 -8.53
C GLU A 580 -30.63 -1.67 -9.36
N ASP A 581 -29.83 -0.71 -8.88
CA ASP A 581 -28.59 -0.28 -9.51
C ASP A 581 -27.46 -1.31 -9.33
N TYR A 582 -27.42 -2.01 -8.19
CA TYR A 582 -26.55 -3.16 -7.97
C TYR A 582 -26.90 -4.33 -8.90
N ASN A 583 -28.18 -4.66 -9.04
CA ASN A 583 -28.63 -5.69 -9.97
C ASN A 583 -28.37 -5.29 -11.42
N ARG A 584 -28.58 -4.01 -11.78
CA ARG A 584 -28.25 -3.48 -13.11
C ARG A 584 -26.75 -3.57 -13.39
N THR A 585 -25.91 -3.15 -12.44
CA THR A 585 -24.45 -3.26 -12.54
C THR A 585 -23.98 -4.72 -12.59
N LYS A 586 -24.65 -5.61 -11.85
CA LYS A 586 -24.40 -7.06 -11.86
C LYS A 586 -24.80 -7.69 -13.19
N ASP A 587 -25.91 -7.28 -13.78
CA ASP A 587 -26.38 -7.75 -15.08
C ASP A 587 -25.53 -7.19 -16.22
N ASP A 588 -25.06 -5.94 -16.11
CA ASP A 588 -24.06 -5.34 -17.00
C ASP A 588 -22.72 -6.09 -16.90
N LEU A 589 -22.29 -6.44 -15.67
CA LEU A 589 -21.14 -7.31 -15.44
C LEU A 589 -21.33 -8.69 -16.06
N ARG A 590 -22.51 -9.29 -15.92
CA ARG A 590 -22.83 -10.61 -16.50
C ARG A 590 -22.83 -10.56 -18.03
N GLN A 591 -23.41 -9.53 -18.64
CA GLN A 591 -23.35 -9.29 -20.08
C GLN A 591 -21.92 -9.00 -20.56
N MET A 592 -21.13 -8.26 -19.79
CA MET A 592 -19.72 -8.02 -20.06
C MET A 592 -18.90 -9.32 -19.99
N GLU A 593 -19.17 -10.18 -19.01
CA GLU A 593 -18.55 -11.50 -18.88
C GLU A 593 -18.93 -12.43 -20.05
N GLU A 594 -20.20 -12.45 -20.45
CA GLU A 594 -20.69 -13.22 -21.60
C GLU A 594 -20.01 -12.76 -22.91
N LYS A 595 -19.92 -11.44 -23.14
CA LYS A 595 -19.18 -10.84 -24.28
C LYS A 595 -17.65 -10.99 -24.17
N SER A 596 -17.11 -11.21 -22.97
CA SER A 596 -15.68 -11.40 -22.73
C SER A 596 -15.22 -12.86 -22.91
N ARG A 597 -16.13 -13.81 -23.12
CA ARG A 597 -15.78 -15.24 -23.32
C ARG A 597 -15.08 -15.53 -24.64
N GLU A 598 -15.25 -14.69 -25.65
CA GLU A 598 -14.59 -14.89 -26.94
C GLU A 598 -13.13 -14.39 -26.92
N THR A 599 -12.20 -15.33 -27.11
CA THR A 599 -10.77 -15.03 -27.20
C THR A 599 -10.50 -14.15 -28.43
N GLY A 600 -9.66 -13.13 -28.26
CA GLY A 600 -9.34 -12.17 -29.32
C GLY A 600 -8.02 -11.43 -29.07
N LEU A 601 -7.69 -10.55 -30.00
CA LEU A 601 -6.53 -9.66 -29.95
C LEU A 601 -7.01 -8.20 -29.88
N GLY A 602 -6.17 -7.30 -29.38
CA GLY A 602 -6.36 -5.85 -29.51
C GLY A 602 -5.38 -5.29 -30.54
N GLY A 603 -5.86 -4.66 -31.62
CA GLY A 603 -5.01 -4.07 -32.65
C GLY A 603 -5.70 -3.81 -33.99
N PRO A 604 -4.96 -3.31 -35.01
CA PRO A 604 -3.49 -3.29 -35.11
C PRO A 604 -2.78 -2.06 -34.51
N LYS A 605 -3.49 -1.00 -34.13
CA LYS A 605 -2.86 0.26 -33.69
C LYS A 605 -3.35 0.81 -32.35
N ARG A 606 -4.48 0.32 -31.81
CA ARG A 606 -4.97 0.74 -30.48
C ARG A 606 -5.35 -0.46 -29.60
N PRO A 607 -5.29 -0.31 -28.27
CA PRO A 607 -5.58 -1.43 -27.37
C PRO A 607 -7.06 -1.83 -27.35
N HIS A 608 -7.96 -0.86 -27.52
CA HIS A 608 -9.42 -1.08 -27.50
C HIS A 608 -9.98 -1.58 -28.84
N ASP A 609 -9.15 -1.67 -29.87
CA ASP A 609 -9.54 -2.23 -31.17
C ASP A 609 -9.58 -3.77 -31.09
N ARG A 610 -10.59 -4.32 -30.40
CA ARG A 610 -10.74 -5.76 -30.20
C ARG A 610 -11.10 -6.45 -31.53
N VAL A 611 -10.45 -7.58 -31.79
CA VAL A 611 -10.67 -8.47 -32.95
C VAL A 611 -10.79 -9.89 -32.42
N THR A 612 -11.89 -10.58 -32.70
CA THR A 612 -12.03 -11.98 -32.28
C THR A 612 -11.13 -12.89 -33.11
N LEU A 613 -10.74 -14.05 -32.59
CA LEU A 613 -9.93 -15.02 -33.35
C LEU A 613 -10.62 -15.51 -34.65
N ARG A 614 -11.95 -15.45 -34.72
CA ARG A 614 -12.73 -15.83 -35.90
C ARG A 614 -12.65 -14.76 -36.99
N GLU A 615 -12.61 -13.50 -36.59
CA GLU A 615 -12.62 -12.35 -37.49
C GLU A 615 -11.21 -11.91 -37.92
N MET A 616 -10.16 -12.38 -37.24
CA MET A 616 -8.78 -11.90 -37.46
C MET A 616 -8.36 -11.85 -38.94
N LYS A 617 -8.66 -12.90 -39.70
CA LYS A 617 -8.36 -12.93 -41.14
C LYS A 617 -9.15 -11.87 -41.91
N ALA A 618 -10.45 -11.72 -41.65
CA ALA A 618 -11.28 -10.73 -42.32
C ALA A 618 -10.90 -9.29 -41.94
N ASP A 619 -10.66 -9.03 -40.65
CA ASP A 619 -10.19 -7.74 -40.14
C ASP A 619 -8.83 -7.35 -40.73
N TRP A 620 -7.90 -8.30 -40.87
CA TRP A 620 -6.60 -8.05 -41.49
C TRP A 620 -6.72 -7.59 -42.94
N HIS A 621 -7.53 -8.28 -43.76
CA HIS A 621 -7.75 -7.89 -45.16
C HIS A 621 -8.44 -6.53 -45.26
N ALA A 622 -9.44 -6.27 -44.40
CA ALA A 622 -10.08 -4.96 -44.32
C ALA A 622 -9.07 -3.86 -43.93
N CYS A 623 -8.13 -4.16 -43.02
CA CYS A 623 -7.07 -3.23 -42.66
C CYS A 623 -6.12 -2.90 -43.82
N LEU A 624 -5.86 -3.84 -44.73
CA LEU A 624 -5.05 -3.56 -45.93
C LEU A 624 -5.77 -2.59 -46.87
N ASP A 625 -7.08 -2.76 -47.07
CA ASP A 625 -7.91 -1.94 -47.97
C ASP A 625 -8.22 -0.53 -47.41
N ASN A 626 -8.51 -0.43 -46.11
CA ASN A 626 -8.98 0.81 -45.49
C ASN A 626 -7.97 1.96 -45.62
N ARG A 627 -8.49 3.20 -45.75
CA ARG A 627 -7.69 4.43 -45.73
C ARG A 627 -6.79 4.47 -44.50
N VAL A 628 -5.62 5.10 -44.64
CA VAL A 628 -4.64 5.23 -43.55
C VAL A 628 -5.34 5.78 -42.29
N GLY A 629 -5.35 4.94 -41.24
CA GLY A 629 -6.05 5.21 -39.99
C GLY A 629 -5.72 4.15 -38.94
N PHE A 630 -6.53 4.06 -37.89
CA PHE A 630 -6.31 3.08 -36.82
C PHE A 630 -6.50 1.62 -37.28
N LYS A 631 -7.40 1.41 -38.23
CA LYS A 631 -7.78 0.13 -38.84
C LYS A 631 -7.54 0.12 -40.35
N GLY A 632 -6.51 0.82 -40.82
CA GLY A 632 -6.24 0.98 -42.24
C GLY A 632 -4.79 1.32 -42.59
N PHE A 633 -4.29 0.67 -43.65
CA PHE A 633 -2.94 0.82 -44.19
C PHE A 633 -2.90 1.35 -45.63
N ALA A 634 -4.05 1.38 -46.33
CA ALA A 634 -4.21 1.84 -47.71
C ALA A 634 -3.23 1.18 -48.70
N ILE A 635 -3.10 -0.14 -48.64
CA ILE A 635 -2.26 -0.92 -49.55
C ILE A 635 -3.02 -1.18 -50.86
N PRO A 636 -2.47 -0.79 -52.04
CA PRO A 636 -3.10 -1.06 -53.33
C PRO A 636 -3.37 -2.55 -53.54
N LYS A 637 -4.51 -2.91 -54.14
CA LYS A 637 -4.93 -4.31 -54.30
C LYS A 637 -3.92 -5.15 -55.06
N GLU A 638 -3.21 -4.58 -56.03
CA GLU A 638 -2.17 -5.31 -56.78
C GLU A 638 -0.95 -5.66 -55.89
N SER A 639 -0.70 -4.86 -54.85
CA SER A 639 0.43 -5.02 -53.94
C SER A 639 0.12 -5.86 -52.71
N GLN A 640 -1.14 -6.15 -52.40
CA GLN A 640 -1.52 -6.91 -51.20
C GLN A 640 -0.97 -8.34 -51.20
N GLY A 641 -0.81 -8.96 -52.38
CA GLY A 641 -0.23 -10.28 -52.56
C GLY A 641 1.31 -10.32 -52.64
N LYS A 642 1.99 -9.19 -52.40
CA LYS A 642 3.44 -9.08 -52.56
C LYS A 642 4.19 -10.02 -51.62
N VAL A 643 5.19 -10.70 -52.19
CA VAL A 643 6.12 -11.59 -51.47
C VAL A 643 7.53 -11.05 -51.63
N ALA A 644 8.20 -10.73 -50.53
CA ALA A 644 9.59 -10.34 -50.50
C ALA A 644 10.46 -11.56 -50.20
N GLU A 645 11.34 -11.93 -51.13
CA GLU A 645 12.33 -12.99 -50.93
C GLU A 645 13.61 -12.42 -50.34
N PHE A 646 14.21 -13.13 -49.38
CA PHE A 646 15.46 -12.73 -48.75
C PHE A 646 16.24 -13.95 -48.25
N SER A 647 17.54 -13.77 -47.99
CA SER A 647 18.37 -14.82 -47.38
C SER A 647 18.56 -14.54 -45.90
N PHE A 648 18.07 -15.43 -45.05
CA PHE A 648 18.30 -15.37 -43.60
C PHE A 648 19.42 -16.35 -43.23
N ARG A 649 20.61 -15.82 -42.94
CA ARG A 649 21.80 -16.60 -42.55
C ARG A 649 22.14 -17.74 -43.53
N GLY A 650 21.97 -17.49 -44.83
CA GLY A 650 22.23 -18.46 -45.91
C GLY A 650 21.03 -19.31 -46.32
N THR A 651 19.90 -19.24 -45.60
CA THR A 651 18.67 -19.98 -45.92
C THR A 651 17.67 -19.07 -46.66
N PRO A 652 17.09 -19.50 -47.79
CA PRO A 652 16.03 -18.76 -48.46
C PRO A 652 14.80 -18.60 -47.58
N ALA A 653 14.25 -17.38 -47.51
CA ALA A 653 13.09 -17.03 -46.71
C ALA A 653 12.18 -16.06 -47.48
N GLN A 654 10.91 -15.98 -47.06
CA GLN A 654 9.90 -15.12 -47.67
C GLN A 654 9.14 -14.35 -46.59
N LEU A 655 8.80 -13.09 -46.89
CA LEU A 655 7.93 -12.23 -46.08
C LEU A 655 6.77 -11.68 -46.91
N ARG A 656 5.61 -11.56 -46.28
CA ARG A 656 4.39 -10.99 -46.83
C ARG A 656 3.78 -9.96 -45.88
N HIS A 657 2.78 -9.23 -46.36
CA HIS A 657 1.94 -8.40 -45.50
C HIS A 657 1.29 -9.26 -44.39
N GLY A 658 1.49 -8.87 -43.13
CA GLY A 658 0.90 -9.56 -41.97
C GLY A 658 1.79 -10.64 -41.36
N ASP A 659 2.96 -10.91 -41.95
CA ASP A 659 3.91 -11.82 -41.35
C ASP A 659 4.43 -11.28 -40.01
N VAL A 660 4.48 -12.18 -39.03
CA VAL A 660 4.92 -11.86 -37.67
C VAL A 660 6.43 -11.84 -37.64
N VAL A 661 7.02 -10.69 -37.30
CA VAL A 661 8.49 -10.53 -37.21
C VAL A 661 8.95 -10.34 -35.76
N ILE A 662 8.04 -9.98 -34.85
CA ILE A 662 8.29 -9.91 -33.40
C ILE A 662 7.17 -10.67 -32.68
N ALA A 663 7.56 -11.58 -31.81
CA ALA A 663 6.66 -12.26 -30.89
C ALA A 663 7.19 -12.18 -29.45
N ALA A 664 6.58 -11.35 -28.62
CA ALA A 664 7.12 -11.02 -27.30
C ALA A 664 6.16 -11.37 -26.16
N ILE A 665 6.52 -12.35 -25.35
CA ILE A 665 5.89 -12.59 -24.05
C ILE A 665 6.53 -11.62 -23.05
N THR A 666 5.86 -10.50 -22.82
CA THR A 666 6.37 -9.36 -22.03
C THR A 666 5.26 -8.79 -21.13
N SER A 667 5.58 -7.69 -20.45
CA SER A 667 4.71 -6.88 -19.59
C SER A 667 4.35 -7.48 -18.23
N CYS A 668 4.31 -6.61 -17.22
CA CYS A 668 3.78 -6.91 -15.89
C CYS A 668 2.30 -7.33 -15.93
N THR A 669 1.55 -6.94 -16.97
CA THR A 669 0.11 -7.27 -17.12
C THR A 669 -0.13 -8.78 -17.16
N ASN A 670 0.66 -9.51 -17.94
CA ASN A 670 0.43 -10.94 -18.18
C ASN A 670 1.48 -11.83 -17.50
N THR A 671 2.73 -11.39 -17.40
CA THR A 671 3.80 -12.21 -16.79
C THR A 671 3.68 -12.33 -15.27
N SER A 672 2.88 -11.47 -14.63
CA SER A 672 2.53 -11.59 -13.22
C SER A 672 1.51 -12.69 -12.93
N ASN A 673 0.81 -13.20 -13.96
CA ASN A 673 -0.21 -14.23 -13.82
C ASN A 673 0.40 -15.62 -14.06
N PRO A 674 0.61 -16.45 -13.00
CA PRO A 674 1.25 -17.75 -13.17
C PRO A 674 0.40 -18.72 -13.99
N SER A 675 -0.92 -18.63 -13.90
CA SER A 675 -1.81 -19.50 -14.67
C SER A 675 -1.60 -19.30 -16.16
N VAL A 676 -1.55 -18.05 -16.63
CA VAL A 676 -1.36 -17.77 -18.05
C VAL A 676 0.05 -18.15 -18.52
N MET A 677 1.08 -17.93 -17.70
CA MET A 677 2.45 -18.30 -18.01
C MET A 677 2.68 -19.82 -18.04
N LEU A 678 2.17 -20.56 -17.06
CA LEU A 678 2.23 -22.03 -17.06
C LEU A 678 1.44 -22.61 -18.23
N GLY A 679 0.26 -22.06 -18.53
CA GLY A 679 -0.54 -22.44 -19.70
C GLY A 679 0.25 -22.25 -20.99
N THR A 680 0.96 -21.14 -21.12
CA THR A 680 1.84 -20.88 -22.28
C THR A 680 2.96 -21.91 -22.38
N ALA A 681 3.56 -22.28 -21.26
CA ALA A 681 4.65 -23.26 -21.25
C ALA A 681 4.15 -24.69 -21.54
N LEU A 682 2.92 -25.03 -21.18
CA LEU A 682 2.26 -26.28 -21.58
C LEU A 682 1.91 -26.29 -23.07
N VAL A 683 1.45 -25.17 -23.63
CA VAL A 683 1.26 -24.98 -25.08
C VAL A 683 2.60 -25.16 -25.80
N ALA A 684 3.69 -24.59 -25.27
CA ALA A 684 5.04 -24.75 -25.81
C ALA A 684 5.44 -26.23 -25.84
N ARG A 685 5.24 -26.95 -24.72
CA ARG A 685 5.51 -28.39 -24.66
C ARG A 685 4.73 -29.14 -25.74
N LYS A 686 3.44 -28.84 -25.89
CA LYS A 686 2.60 -29.52 -26.88
C LYS A 686 3.04 -29.23 -28.32
N ALA A 687 3.46 -28.00 -28.59
CA ALA A 687 4.01 -27.63 -29.90
C ALA A 687 5.31 -28.39 -30.20
N CYS A 688 6.23 -28.51 -29.22
CA CYS A 688 7.44 -29.32 -29.36
C CYS A 688 7.14 -30.82 -29.56
N GLU A 689 6.16 -31.37 -28.83
CA GLU A 689 5.69 -32.77 -29.01
C GLU A 689 5.10 -33.03 -30.42
N LEU A 690 4.63 -31.97 -31.08
CA LEU A 690 4.10 -32.01 -32.44
C LEU A 690 5.15 -31.60 -33.49
N GLU A 691 6.41 -31.46 -33.10
CA GLU A 691 7.53 -31.05 -33.97
C GLU A 691 7.29 -29.71 -34.68
N LEU A 692 6.51 -28.82 -34.05
CA LEU A 692 6.28 -27.47 -34.56
C LEU A 692 7.44 -26.56 -34.15
N GLU A 693 7.93 -25.78 -35.11
CA GLU A 693 9.02 -24.83 -34.89
C GLU A 693 8.58 -23.41 -35.28
N VAL A 694 9.16 -22.42 -34.59
CA VAL A 694 9.00 -21.01 -34.93
C VAL A 694 9.98 -20.68 -36.06
N LYS A 695 9.53 -19.95 -37.09
CA LYS A 695 10.41 -19.48 -38.18
C LYS A 695 11.61 -18.71 -37.59
N PRO A 696 12.85 -18.99 -38.03
CA PRO A 696 14.06 -18.53 -37.35
C PRO A 696 14.30 -17.02 -37.44
N TRP A 697 13.66 -16.32 -38.38
CA TRP A 697 13.72 -14.87 -38.53
C TRP A 697 12.72 -14.11 -37.64
N ILE A 698 11.86 -14.81 -36.90
CA ILE A 698 10.93 -14.19 -35.94
C ILE A 698 11.69 -13.91 -34.65
N LYS A 699 11.70 -12.64 -34.23
CA LYS A 699 12.32 -12.23 -32.98
C LYS A 699 11.41 -12.59 -31.80
N THR A 700 11.64 -13.77 -31.23
CA THR A 700 10.96 -14.26 -30.03
C THR A 700 11.65 -13.75 -28.75
N SER A 701 10.87 -13.49 -27.71
CA SER A 701 11.42 -13.06 -26.41
C SER A 701 10.47 -13.36 -25.25
N LEU A 702 11.05 -13.74 -24.10
CA LEU A 702 10.36 -13.83 -22.82
C LEU A 702 10.98 -12.83 -21.83
N ALA A 703 10.19 -11.88 -21.35
CA ALA A 703 10.61 -10.87 -20.39
C ALA A 703 9.73 -10.93 -19.14
N PRO A 704 10.07 -11.77 -18.15
CA PRO A 704 9.27 -11.93 -16.95
C PRO A 704 9.26 -10.68 -16.07
N GLY A 705 8.12 -10.37 -15.46
CA GLY A 705 8.00 -9.24 -14.53
C GLY A 705 8.76 -9.43 -13.21
N SER A 706 9.07 -10.68 -12.82
CA SER A 706 9.90 -10.98 -11.66
C SER A 706 10.64 -12.30 -11.80
N GLY A 707 11.68 -12.49 -10.98
CA GLY A 707 12.40 -13.76 -10.89
C GLY A 707 11.56 -14.94 -10.40
N VAL A 708 10.37 -14.71 -9.81
CA VAL A 708 9.47 -15.78 -9.38
C VAL A 708 8.96 -16.59 -10.58
N VAL A 709 8.74 -15.92 -11.71
CA VAL A 709 8.29 -16.55 -12.96
C VAL A 709 9.28 -17.59 -13.44
N THR A 710 10.55 -17.22 -13.49
CA THR A 710 11.64 -18.14 -13.85
C THR A 710 11.68 -19.33 -12.89
N LYS A 711 11.58 -19.10 -11.57
CA LYS A 711 11.63 -20.17 -10.58
C LYS A 711 10.53 -21.23 -10.77
N TYR A 712 9.27 -20.83 -11.00
CA TYR A 712 8.22 -21.84 -11.19
C TYR A 712 8.32 -22.52 -12.56
N LEU A 713 8.76 -21.82 -13.63
CA LEU A 713 8.95 -22.42 -14.97
C LEU A 713 10.11 -23.41 -15.01
N GLU A 714 11.20 -23.13 -14.28
CA GLU A 714 12.33 -24.04 -14.11
C GLU A 714 11.94 -25.24 -13.24
N LYS A 715 11.29 -25.00 -12.09
CA LYS A 715 10.86 -26.09 -11.20
C LYS A 715 9.85 -27.03 -11.86
N SER A 716 8.95 -26.50 -12.70
CA SER A 716 8.02 -27.33 -13.47
C SER A 716 8.68 -28.06 -14.65
N GLY A 717 9.95 -27.77 -14.95
CA GLY A 717 10.67 -28.30 -16.11
C GLY A 717 10.11 -27.81 -17.46
N LEU A 718 9.32 -26.73 -17.47
CA LEU A 718 8.64 -26.24 -18.67
C LEU A 718 9.42 -25.14 -19.41
N GLN A 719 10.36 -24.45 -18.72
CA GLN A 719 11.21 -23.42 -19.33
C GLN A 719 11.96 -23.92 -20.59
N LYS A 720 12.39 -25.19 -20.60
CA LYS A 720 13.12 -25.78 -21.73
C LYS A 720 12.31 -25.78 -23.04
N TYR A 721 10.99 -25.97 -22.97
CA TYR A 721 10.14 -25.97 -24.16
C TYR A 721 9.93 -24.56 -24.71
N LEU A 722 9.81 -23.56 -23.82
CA LEU A 722 9.80 -22.15 -24.24
C LEU A 722 11.13 -21.78 -24.92
N ASN A 723 12.26 -22.19 -24.35
CA ASN A 723 13.57 -21.97 -24.94
C ASN A 723 13.73 -22.64 -26.31
N GLN A 724 13.21 -23.87 -26.49
CA GLN A 724 13.27 -24.57 -27.78
C GLN A 724 12.51 -23.83 -28.89
N LEU A 725 11.43 -23.12 -28.55
CA LEU A 725 10.67 -22.27 -29.48
C LEU A 725 11.22 -20.83 -29.56
N GLY A 726 12.42 -20.58 -29.02
CA GLY A 726 13.12 -19.29 -29.05
C GLY A 726 12.70 -18.29 -27.98
N PHE A 727 11.73 -18.60 -27.11
CA PHE A 727 11.27 -17.74 -26.01
C PHE A 727 12.22 -17.80 -24.80
N HIS A 728 13.47 -17.42 -25.02
CA HIS A 728 14.49 -17.27 -23.99
C HIS A 728 14.18 -16.09 -23.07
N ILE A 729 14.57 -16.23 -21.79
CA ILE A 729 14.51 -15.11 -20.84
C ILE A 729 15.56 -14.07 -21.25
N VAL A 730 15.10 -12.92 -21.76
CA VAL A 730 15.98 -11.84 -22.24
C VAL A 730 16.27 -10.79 -21.17
N GLY A 731 15.48 -10.75 -20.10
CA GLY A 731 15.67 -9.81 -18.99
C GLY A 731 14.41 -9.64 -18.13
N TYR A 732 14.60 -9.06 -16.94
CA TYR A 732 13.52 -8.75 -16.00
C TYR A 732 13.21 -7.25 -16.07
N GLY A 733 12.27 -6.86 -16.93
CA GLY A 733 11.93 -5.46 -17.14
C GLY A 733 10.94 -5.25 -18.29
N CYS A 734 10.60 -3.98 -18.57
CA CYS A 734 9.55 -3.65 -19.53
C CYS A 734 9.85 -4.09 -20.97
N THR A 735 11.13 -4.12 -21.40
CA THR A 735 11.57 -4.61 -22.73
C THR A 735 10.66 -4.15 -23.88
N THR A 736 10.14 -5.07 -24.70
CA THR A 736 9.25 -4.81 -25.84
C THR A 736 7.98 -4.03 -25.46
N CYS A 737 7.47 -4.14 -24.23
CA CYS A 737 6.25 -3.44 -23.79
C CYS A 737 6.39 -1.90 -23.81
N ILE A 738 7.61 -1.38 -23.60
CA ILE A 738 7.91 0.05 -23.65
C ILE A 738 8.57 0.48 -24.98
N GLY A 739 8.75 -0.46 -25.92
CA GLY A 739 9.46 -0.22 -27.19
C GLY A 739 10.95 -0.55 -27.17
N ASN A 740 11.47 -1.09 -26.06
CA ASN A 740 12.83 -1.63 -26.00
C ASN A 740 12.85 -3.05 -26.57
N SER A 741 12.38 -3.19 -27.80
CA SER A 741 12.34 -4.43 -28.56
C SER A 741 13.71 -4.79 -29.17
N GLY A 742 14.61 -3.81 -29.29
CA GLY A 742 15.94 -3.95 -29.91
C GLY A 742 15.85 -4.21 -31.42
N ASP A 743 17.00 -4.25 -32.10
CA ASP A 743 17.03 -4.34 -33.56
C ASP A 743 16.55 -5.70 -34.08
N ILE A 744 15.82 -5.68 -35.20
CA ILE A 744 15.53 -6.87 -36.00
C ILE A 744 16.76 -7.14 -36.90
N ASP A 745 17.00 -8.40 -37.25
CA ASP A 745 18.07 -8.81 -38.17
C ASP A 745 18.04 -7.98 -39.47
N GLU A 746 19.22 -7.57 -39.94
CA GLU A 746 19.37 -6.64 -41.06
C GLU A 746 18.73 -7.16 -42.36
N ALA A 747 18.78 -8.48 -42.60
CA ALA A 747 18.17 -9.08 -43.79
C ALA A 747 16.63 -8.95 -43.75
N VAL A 748 16.04 -9.16 -42.57
CA VAL A 748 14.60 -9.00 -42.34
C VAL A 748 14.20 -7.53 -42.41
N ALA A 749 14.99 -6.65 -41.80
CA ALA A 749 14.74 -5.20 -41.82
C ALA A 749 14.77 -4.62 -43.25
N SER A 750 15.74 -5.05 -44.05
CA SER A 750 15.87 -4.66 -45.47
C SER A 750 14.71 -5.21 -46.28
N ALA A 751 14.34 -6.49 -46.09
CA ALA A 751 13.19 -7.08 -46.75
C ALA A 751 11.87 -6.34 -46.46
N ILE A 752 11.65 -5.88 -45.23
CA ILE A 752 10.47 -5.07 -44.87
C ILE A 752 10.52 -3.70 -45.54
N THR A 753 11.66 -3.01 -45.44
CA THR A 753 11.79 -1.59 -45.82
C THR A 753 11.81 -1.41 -47.34
N GLU A 754 12.61 -2.21 -48.06
CA GLU A 754 12.75 -2.13 -49.52
C GLU A 754 11.47 -2.51 -50.25
N ASN A 755 10.63 -3.34 -49.61
CA ASN A 755 9.39 -3.82 -50.19
C ASN A 755 8.13 -3.12 -49.68
N ASP A 756 8.25 -2.15 -48.76
CA ASP A 756 7.14 -1.49 -48.06
C ASP A 756 6.12 -2.47 -47.48
N LEU A 757 6.60 -3.51 -46.79
CA LEU A 757 5.73 -4.51 -46.17
C LEU A 757 5.11 -4.01 -44.87
N VAL A 758 3.86 -4.40 -44.64
CA VAL A 758 3.17 -4.19 -43.35
C VAL A 758 3.48 -5.39 -42.46
N ALA A 759 4.65 -5.37 -41.82
CA ALA A 759 5.06 -6.41 -40.89
C ALA A 759 4.30 -6.31 -39.54
N ALA A 760 4.04 -7.45 -38.93
CA ALA A 760 3.27 -7.57 -37.70
C ALA A 760 4.15 -7.88 -36.47
N ALA A 761 3.77 -7.32 -35.31
CA ALA A 761 4.24 -7.75 -34.00
C ALA A 761 3.07 -8.27 -33.17
N VAL A 762 3.28 -9.36 -32.44
CA VAL A 762 2.31 -9.88 -31.46
C VAL A 762 2.97 -9.89 -30.09
N LEU A 763 2.34 -9.24 -29.10
CA LEU A 763 2.93 -9.10 -27.77
C LEU A 763 1.90 -9.22 -26.65
N SER A 764 2.31 -9.74 -25.50
CA SER A 764 1.49 -9.79 -24.30
C SER A 764 1.52 -8.50 -23.47
N GLY A 765 1.71 -7.37 -24.16
CA GLY A 765 1.67 -6.02 -23.59
C GLY A 765 0.26 -5.50 -23.38
N ASN A 766 0.16 -4.19 -23.13
CA ASN A 766 -1.11 -3.47 -23.00
C ASN A 766 -1.24 -2.27 -23.95
N ARG A 767 -0.20 -1.99 -24.76
CA ARG A 767 -0.16 -0.87 -25.71
C ARG A 767 0.51 -1.31 -27.01
N ASN A 768 -0.08 -0.90 -28.12
CA ASN A 768 0.27 -1.32 -29.48
C ASN A 768 0.18 -0.17 -30.49
N PHE A 769 0.37 1.06 -30.04
CA PHE A 769 0.43 2.23 -30.92
C PHE A 769 1.52 2.05 -32.00
N GLU A 770 1.24 2.53 -33.21
CA GLU A 770 2.18 2.47 -34.34
C GLU A 770 3.51 3.15 -33.96
N GLY A 771 4.64 2.48 -34.22
CA GLY A 771 5.97 2.98 -33.86
C GLY A 771 6.36 2.85 -32.39
N ARG A 772 5.45 2.43 -31.49
CA ARG A 772 5.79 2.18 -30.08
C ARG A 772 6.51 0.85 -29.86
N VAL A 773 6.06 -0.22 -30.51
CA VAL A 773 6.61 -1.58 -30.29
C VAL A 773 7.96 -1.71 -30.99
N HIS A 774 8.00 -1.43 -32.29
CA HIS A 774 9.22 -1.37 -33.09
C HIS A 774 8.98 -0.45 -34.31
N PRO A 775 9.99 0.29 -34.82
CA PRO A 775 9.82 1.19 -35.97
C PRO A 775 9.36 0.49 -37.26
N LEU A 776 9.76 -0.77 -37.44
CA LEU A 776 9.45 -1.59 -38.62
C LEU A 776 8.13 -2.39 -38.52
N THR A 777 7.41 -2.32 -37.40
CA THR A 777 6.14 -3.04 -37.23
C THR A 777 4.96 -2.07 -37.25
N ARG A 778 4.34 -1.96 -38.44
CA ARG A 778 3.18 -1.10 -38.68
C ARG A 778 1.90 -1.68 -38.07
N ALA A 779 1.82 -3.00 -37.94
CA ALA A 779 0.71 -3.70 -37.30
C ALA A 779 1.16 -4.32 -35.97
N ASN A 780 0.51 -4.00 -34.86
CA ASN A 780 0.88 -4.49 -33.55
C ASN A 780 -0.37 -5.01 -32.82
N TYR A 781 -0.33 -6.27 -32.37
CA TYR A 781 -1.46 -6.94 -31.74
C TYR A 781 -1.15 -7.34 -30.31
N LEU A 782 -2.04 -6.95 -29.40
CA LEU A 782 -2.05 -7.37 -28.01
C LEU A 782 -2.76 -8.71 -27.90
N ALA A 783 -2.10 -9.69 -27.31
CA ALA A 783 -2.65 -11.04 -27.14
C ALA A 783 -2.21 -11.65 -25.81
N SER A 784 -2.91 -12.67 -25.34
CA SER A 784 -2.44 -13.44 -24.18
C SER A 784 -1.11 -14.17 -24.52
N PRO A 785 -0.21 -14.41 -23.55
CA PRO A 785 1.03 -15.16 -23.76
C PRO A 785 0.89 -16.47 -24.58
N PRO A 786 -0.15 -17.32 -24.37
CA PRO A 786 -0.36 -18.50 -25.22
C PRO A 786 -0.63 -18.16 -26.69
N LEU A 787 -1.38 -17.07 -26.94
CA LEU A 787 -1.66 -16.61 -28.30
C LEU A 787 -0.41 -16.00 -28.95
N VAL A 788 0.43 -15.29 -28.20
CA VAL A 788 1.72 -14.80 -28.72
C VAL A 788 2.54 -15.97 -29.25
N LEU A 789 2.64 -17.05 -28.48
CA LEU A 789 3.34 -18.26 -28.92
C LEU A 789 2.70 -18.87 -30.17
N ALA A 790 1.37 -18.93 -30.20
CA ALA A 790 0.65 -19.51 -31.33
C ALA A 790 0.82 -18.71 -32.63
N TYR A 791 0.79 -17.37 -32.57
CA TYR A 791 1.08 -16.53 -33.73
C TYR A 791 2.56 -16.56 -34.12
N ALA A 792 3.48 -16.81 -33.18
CA ALA A 792 4.88 -17.06 -33.52
C ALA A 792 5.04 -18.36 -34.33
N LEU A 793 4.36 -19.43 -33.92
CA LEU A 793 4.35 -20.71 -34.65
C LEU A 793 3.71 -20.58 -36.04
N ALA A 794 2.60 -19.84 -36.14
CA ALA A 794 1.96 -19.57 -37.43
C ALA A 794 2.81 -18.67 -38.34
N GLY A 795 3.55 -17.74 -37.75
CA GLY A 795 4.41 -16.79 -38.45
C GLY A 795 3.66 -15.71 -39.24
N THR A 796 2.34 -15.62 -39.11
CA THR A 796 1.50 -14.61 -39.76
C THR A 796 0.22 -14.36 -38.96
N VAL A 797 -0.32 -13.13 -39.03
CA VAL A 797 -1.62 -12.79 -38.43
C VAL A 797 -2.81 -13.24 -39.29
N GLU A 798 -2.56 -13.66 -40.53
CA GLU A 798 -3.57 -14.07 -41.51
C GLU A 798 -4.04 -15.54 -41.34
N ILE A 799 -4.32 -15.98 -40.11
CA ILE A 799 -4.75 -17.37 -39.83
C ILE A 799 -6.15 -17.46 -39.20
N PHE A 800 -6.83 -18.58 -39.48
CA PHE A 800 -8.15 -18.93 -38.92
C PHE A 800 -7.99 -19.73 -37.62
N GLY A 801 -8.72 -19.35 -36.56
CA GLY A 801 -8.56 -19.87 -35.19
C GLY A 801 -8.82 -21.37 -34.92
N HIS A 802 -9.05 -22.20 -35.94
CA HIS A 802 -9.48 -23.60 -35.77
C HIS A 802 -8.39 -24.57 -35.24
N PRO A 803 -7.11 -24.49 -35.65
CA PRO A 803 -6.04 -25.33 -35.09
C PRO A 803 -5.58 -24.88 -33.70
N MET A 804 -5.65 -23.58 -33.38
CA MET A 804 -5.13 -22.99 -32.15
C MET A 804 -5.99 -23.23 -30.91
N MET A 805 -7.32 -23.34 -31.05
CA MET A 805 -8.22 -23.60 -29.91
C MET A 805 -7.97 -24.94 -29.22
N LYS A 806 -7.40 -25.95 -29.93
CA LYS A 806 -7.11 -27.26 -29.34
C LYS A 806 -5.98 -27.24 -28.31
N LEU A 807 -5.05 -26.28 -28.37
CA LEU A 807 -3.91 -26.21 -27.44
C LEU A 807 -4.24 -25.53 -26.09
N LEU A 808 -5.35 -24.80 -25.97
CA LEU A 808 -5.59 -23.85 -24.87
C LEU A 808 -6.26 -24.42 -23.60
N LYS A 809 -6.50 -25.73 -23.50
CA LYS A 809 -7.26 -26.33 -22.39
C LYS A 809 -6.37 -27.03 -21.35
N PHE A 810 -5.51 -26.34 -20.61
CA PHE A 810 -4.87 -26.93 -19.41
C PHE A 810 -4.14 -25.88 -18.57
N VAL A 811 -4.47 -25.72 -17.28
CA VAL A 811 -3.56 -25.38 -16.14
C VAL A 811 -4.25 -25.67 -14.79
N HIS A 812 -3.58 -26.38 -13.87
CA HIS A 812 -3.66 -26.14 -12.41
C HIS A 812 -2.42 -26.73 -11.68
N SER A 813 -2.07 -26.16 -10.52
CA SER A 813 -1.19 -26.63 -9.41
C SER A 813 0.35 -26.64 -9.53
N SER A 814 1.05 -25.48 -9.65
CA SER A 814 2.53 -25.47 -9.52
C SER A 814 3.18 -24.25 -8.82
N VAL A 815 2.41 -23.39 -8.13
CA VAL A 815 2.95 -22.16 -7.52
C VAL A 815 2.93 -22.27 -5.99
N LEU A 816 4.10 -22.12 -5.34
CA LEU A 816 4.24 -22.25 -3.88
C LEU A 816 4.65 -20.91 -3.24
N PRO A 817 4.14 -20.56 -2.03
CA PRO A 817 4.48 -19.33 -1.32
C PRO A 817 5.98 -19.12 -1.06
N ASP A 818 6.74 -20.20 -0.81
CA ASP A 818 8.17 -20.10 -0.48
C ASP A 818 9.02 -19.56 -1.65
N MET A 819 8.57 -19.72 -2.88
CA MET A 819 9.24 -19.14 -4.05
C MET A 819 9.23 -17.61 -4.01
N PHE A 820 8.14 -17.02 -3.52
CA PHE A 820 8.01 -15.57 -3.37
C PHE A 820 8.92 -15.09 -2.24
N LYS A 821 8.84 -15.72 -1.05
CA LYS A 821 9.70 -15.37 0.11
C LYS A 821 11.17 -15.37 -0.26
N ALA A 822 11.66 -16.46 -0.87
CA ALA A 822 13.06 -16.58 -1.25
C ALA A 822 13.51 -15.58 -2.34
N THR A 823 12.61 -15.16 -3.23
CA THR A 823 12.96 -14.19 -4.29
C THR A 823 13.05 -12.77 -3.75
N TYR A 824 12.08 -12.37 -2.91
CA TYR A 824 12.02 -11.01 -2.41
C TYR A 824 12.95 -10.75 -1.22
N GLN A 825 13.27 -11.77 -0.40
CA GLN A 825 14.30 -11.63 0.67
C GLN A 825 15.69 -11.27 0.12
N ALA A 826 16.00 -11.70 -1.10
CA ALA A 826 17.32 -11.50 -1.70
C ALA A 826 17.39 -10.30 -2.66
N ILE A 827 16.31 -9.55 -2.88
CA ILE A 827 16.20 -8.59 -3.99
C ILE A 827 17.27 -7.49 -3.96
N THR A 828 17.63 -7.01 -2.76
CA THR A 828 18.63 -5.94 -2.57
C THR A 828 20.07 -6.46 -2.57
N LYS A 829 20.29 -7.76 -2.39
CA LYS A 829 21.63 -8.37 -2.28
C LYS A 829 22.08 -9.08 -3.56
N ARG A 830 21.18 -9.25 -4.54
CA ARG A 830 21.38 -10.17 -5.65
C ARG A 830 22.28 -9.64 -6.78
N ASN A 831 22.40 -8.33 -6.96
CA ASN A 831 23.15 -7.76 -8.09
C ASN A 831 24.49 -7.16 -7.59
N PRO A 832 25.62 -7.87 -7.77
CA PRO A 832 26.94 -7.37 -7.36
C PRO A 832 27.30 -6.04 -8.03
N MET A 833 26.89 -5.84 -9.28
CA MET A 833 27.15 -4.59 -10.01
C MET A 833 26.44 -3.40 -9.37
N TRP A 834 25.19 -3.59 -8.92
CA TRP A 834 24.46 -2.56 -8.18
C TRP A 834 25.16 -2.22 -6.85
N ASN A 835 25.58 -3.25 -6.11
CA ASN A 835 26.22 -3.07 -4.80
C ASN A 835 27.60 -2.42 -4.88
N GLN A 836 28.25 -2.47 -6.05
CA GLN A 836 29.56 -1.86 -6.31
C GLN A 836 29.47 -0.41 -6.81
N LEU A 837 28.27 0.13 -7.04
CA LEU A 837 28.11 1.53 -7.44
C LEU A 837 28.55 2.45 -6.29
N SER A 838 29.57 3.28 -6.55
CA SER A 838 30.02 4.30 -5.61
C SER A 838 29.01 5.44 -5.53
N VAL A 839 28.53 5.75 -4.32
CA VAL A 839 27.59 6.85 -4.07
C VAL A 839 28.30 7.98 -3.32
N PRO A 840 28.25 9.23 -3.80
CA PRO A 840 28.77 10.38 -3.05
C PRO A 840 28.06 10.56 -1.70
N SER A 841 28.75 11.04 -0.67
CA SER A 841 28.20 11.21 0.69
C SER A 841 27.40 12.50 0.90
N GLY A 842 27.29 13.37 -0.11
CA GLY A 842 26.60 14.66 -0.01
C GLY A 842 25.09 14.57 -0.25
N ASN A 843 24.33 15.48 0.37
CA ASN A 843 22.87 15.61 0.16
C ASN A 843 22.50 16.42 -1.09
N LEU A 844 23.44 17.18 -1.66
CA LEU A 844 23.26 17.95 -2.89
C LEU A 844 23.91 17.22 -4.06
N TYR A 845 23.17 17.11 -5.17
CA TYR A 845 23.67 16.46 -6.38
C TYR A 845 24.74 17.33 -7.06
N ALA A 846 25.95 16.79 -7.22
CA ALA A 846 27.03 17.48 -7.92
C ALA A 846 26.82 17.33 -9.44
N TRP A 847 26.23 18.35 -10.06
CA TRP A 847 25.98 18.36 -11.51
C TRP A 847 27.29 18.27 -12.30
N ASP A 848 27.38 17.30 -13.21
CA ASP A 848 28.48 17.17 -14.15
C ASP A 848 28.09 17.76 -15.52
N SER A 849 28.71 18.88 -15.88
CA SER A 849 28.52 19.54 -17.18
C SER A 849 28.83 18.66 -18.41
N LYS A 850 29.64 17.60 -18.25
CA LYS A 850 29.96 16.64 -19.32
C LYS A 850 28.92 15.53 -19.44
N SER A 851 28.03 15.39 -18.45
CA SER A 851 27.02 14.34 -18.44
C SER A 851 25.99 14.55 -19.56
N THR A 852 25.83 13.52 -20.40
CA THR A 852 24.77 13.47 -21.40
C THR A 852 23.50 12.78 -20.87
N TYR A 853 23.45 12.43 -19.57
CA TYR A 853 22.33 11.72 -18.94
C TYR A 853 21.60 12.54 -17.90
N ILE A 854 22.34 13.26 -17.04
CA ILE A 854 21.80 14.08 -15.95
C ILE A 854 22.31 15.50 -16.16
N HIS A 855 21.42 16.44 -16.40
CA HIS A 855 21.73 17.84 -16.67
C HIS A 855 20.97 18.75 -15.71
N ASP A 856 21.60 19.82 -15.26
CA ASP A 856 20.97 20.82 -14.38
C ASP A 856 19.87 21.57 -15.16
N PRO A 857 18.59 21.39 -14.79
CA PRO A 857 17.51 21.91 -15.59
C PRO A 857 17.31 23.43 -15.43
N SER A 858 16.87 24.10 -16.50
CA SER A 858 16.72 25.55 -16.56
C SER A 858 15.42 26.08 -15.92
N TYR A 859 14.49 25.20 -15.52
CA TYR A 859 13.15 25.58 -15.02
C TYR A 859 13.13 26.62 -13.90
N PHE A 860 14.16 26.65 -13.06
CA PHE A 860 14.20 27.47 -11.86
C PHE A 860 15.22 28.60 -11.92
N LYS A 861 15.97 28.76 -13.03
CA LYS A 861 17.08 29.72 -13.11
C LYS A 861 16.63 31.18 -12.96
N SER A 862 15.43 31.51 -13.41
CA SER A 862 14.83 32.85 -13.31
C SER A 862 13.70 32.93 -12.27
N MET A 863 13.53 31.92 -11.41
CA MET A 863 12.44 31.89 -10.44
C MET A 863 12.69 32.88 -9.29
N THR A 864 11.77 33.83 -9.12
CA THR A 864 11.77 34.81 -8.03
C THR A 864 10.89 34.36 -6.86
N MET A 865 11.17 34.89 -5.65
CA MET A 865 10.36 34.59 -4.45
C MET A 865 8.91 35.10 -4.55
N SER A 866 8.70 36.16 -5.32
CA SER A 866 7.37 36.66 -5.66
C SER A 866 6.93 36.06 -7.00
N PRO A 867 5.75 35.43 -7.10
CA PRO A 867 5.27 34.89 -8.36
C PRO A 867 4.97 36.05 -9.33
N GLN A 868 5.52 35.97 -10.53
CA GLN A 868 5.11 36.87 -11.61
C GLN A 868 3.63 36.62 -11.95
N GLY A 869 2.91 37.69 -12.31
CA GLY A 869 1.51 37.59 -12.73
C GLY A 869 1.35 36.75 -14.01
N PRO A 870 0.12 36.37 -14.39
CA PRO A 870 -0.11 35.62 -15.61
C PRO A 870 0.32 36.41 -16.85
N HIS A 871 1.16 35.81 -17.69
CA HIS A 871 1.52 36.36 -19.00
C HIS A 871 0.38 36.12 -20.00
N GLY A 872 -0.05 37.19 -20.69
CA GLY A 872 -1.07 37.09 -21.73
C GLY A 872 -0.46 36.69 -23.07
N VAL A 873 -0.95 35.62 -23.69
CA VAL A 873 -0.50 35.18 -25.03
C VAL A 873 -1.16 36.06 -26.10
N LYS A 874 -0.34 36.76 -26.90
CA LYS A 874 -0.81 37.62 -28.02
C LYS A 874 -0.07 37.28 -29.31
N ASP A 875 -0.78 37.32 -30.43
CA ASP A 875 -0.22 37.11 -31.79
C ASP A 875 0.63 35.83 -31.93
N ALA A 876 0.26 34.78 -31.20
CA ALA A 876 1.01 33.53 -31.17
C ALA A 876 0.85 32.72 -32.47
N TYR A 877 1.95 32.12 -32.91
CA TYR A 877 1.96 31.25 -34.08
C TYR A 877 1.48 29.83 -33.74
N CYS A 878 0.72 29.22 -34.64
CA CYS A 878 0.39 27.80 -34.55
C CYS A 878 1.62 26.97 -34.94
N LEU A 879 2.36 26.44 -33.95
CA LEU A 879 3.53 25.59 -34.20
C LEU A 879 3.11 24.22 -34.73
N LEU A 880 1.99 23.69 -34.24
CA LEU A 880 1.49 22.36 -34.56
C LEU A 880 -0.04 22.37 -34.64
N ASN A 881 -0.59 21.67 -35.65
CA ASN A 881 -2.02 21.45 -35.78
C ASN A 881 -2.30 19.95 -35.94
N PHE A 882 -2.90 19.34 -34.92
CA PHE A 882 -3.13 17.91 -34.84
C PHE A 882 -4.58 17.49 -35.07
N GLY A 883 -4.76 16.20 -35.34
CA GLY A 883 -6.04 15.51 -35.24
C GLY A 883 -6.35 15.02 -33.83
N ASP A 884 -7.23 14.03 -33.75
CA ASP A 884 -7.64 13.36 -32.51
C ASP A 884 -6.60 12.32 -32.04
N SER A 885 -6.72 11.92 -30.76
CA SER A 885 -5.99 10.84 -30.10
C SER A 885 -4.46 10.92 -30.23
N ILE A 886 -3.90 12.13 -30.16
CA ILE A 886 -2.45 12.34 -30.06
C ILE A 886 -1.98 11.86 -28.68
N THR A 887 -1.36 10.69 -28.65
CA THR A 887 -0.86 10.09 -27.41
C THR A 887 0.41 10.77 -26.87
N THR A 888 0.74 10.56 -25.60
CA THR A 888 2.01 11.03 -25.02
C THR A 888 3.25 10.39 -25.63
N ASP A 889 3.14 9.25 -26.34
CA ASP A 889 4.24 8.69 -27.14
C ASP A 889 4.51 9.50 -28.41
N HIS A 890 3.50 10.19 -28.94
CA HIS A 890 3.70 11.13 -30.05
C HIS A 890 4.36 12.42 -29.55
N ILE A 891 3.92 12.94 -28.40
CA ILE A 891 4.41 14.19 -27.82
C ILE A 891 5.82 14.02 -27.24
N SER A 892 6.08 12.91 -26.52
CA SER A 892 7.37 12.61 -25.91
C SER A 892 7.70 11.12 -26.10
N PRO A 893 8.31 10.75 -27.24
CA PRO A 893 8.71 9.36 -27.52
C PRO A 893 9.72 8.86 -26.48
N ALA A 894 9.69 7.57 -26.16
CA ALA A 894 10.63 6.95 -25.21
C ALA A 894 11.59 5.95 -25.86
N GLY A 895 11.34 5.53 -27.09
CA GLY A 895 12.13 4.52 -27.81
C GLY A 895 13.46 5.07 -28.33
N SER A 896 14.00 4.39 -29.35
CA SER A 896 15.28 4.71 -29.97
C SER A 896 15.34 6.11 -30.57
N ILE A 897 16.51 6.74 -30.49
CA ILE A 897 16.78 8.06 -31.06
C ILE A 897 17.14 7.90 -32.55
N HIS A 898 16.35 8.51 -33.44
CA HIS A 898 16.59 8.43 -34.88
C HIS A 898 17.88 9.20 -35.26
N LYS A 899 18.71 8.65 -36.16
CA LYS A 899 20.02 9.20 -36.54
C LYS A 899 19.95 10.65 -37.08
N ASP A 900 18.86 10.97 -37.77
CA ASP A 900 18.66 12.28 -38.41
C ASP A 900 17.87 13.27 -37.51
N SER A 901 17.65 12.91 -36.24
CA SER A 901 16.90 13.77 -35.31
C SER A 901 17.77 14.89 -34.71
N PRO A 902 17.16 16.00 -34.26
CA PRO A 902 17.88 17.04 -33.53
C PRO A 902 18.63 16.51 -32.29
N ALA A 903 18.04 15.55 -31.58
CA ALA A 903 18.66 14.91 -30.42
C ALA A 903 19.91 14.10 -30.79
N ALA A 904 19.90 13.41 -31.94
CA ALA A 904 21.08 12.70 -32.44
C ALA A 904 22.21 13.68 -32.79
N ARG A 905 21.91 14.79 -33.49
CA ARG A 905 22.91 15.85 -33.76
C ARG A 905 23.57 16.35 -32.47
N TYR A 906 22.76 16.68 -31.47
CA TYR A 906 23.24 17.13 -30.16
C TYR A 906 24.15 16.11 -29.44
N LEU A 907 23.82 14.82 -29.52
CA LEU A 907 24.62 13.75 -28.92
C LEU A 907 25.94 13.53 -29.67
N MET A 908 25.92 13.55 -31.00
CA MET A 908 27.14 13.42 -31.82
C MET A 908 28.10 14.59 -31.63
N GLU A 909 27.58 15.82 -31.54
CA GLU A 909 28.37 17.02 -31.22
C GLU A 909 29.08 16.93 -29.86
N ARG A 910 28.57 16.08 -28.95
CA ARG A 910 29.17 15.78 -27.63
C ARG A 910 30.00 14.51 -27.61
N GLY A 911 30.32 13.95 -28.78
CA GLY A 911 31.16 12.77 -28.92
C GLY A 911 30.49 11.46 -28.51
N VAL A 912 29.15 11.39 -28.50
CA VAL A 912 28.42 10.15 -28.24
C VAL A 912 28.22 9.41 -29.56
N ASP A 913 28.75 8.19 -29.65
CA ASP A 913 28.55 7.33 -30.82
C ASP A 913 27.09 6.88 -30.94
N ARG A 914 26.65 6.59 -32.17
CA ARG A 914 25.27 6.15 -32.46
C ARG A 914 24.82 4.95 -31.61
N ARG A 915 25.71 3.96 -31.40
CA ARG A 915 25.42 2.77 -30.59
C ARG A 915 25.14 3.13 -29.11
N ASP A 916 25.65 4.27 -28.67
CA ASP A 916 25.59 4.77 -27.29
C ASP A 916 24.54 5.86 -27.11
N PHE A 917 23.76 6.19 -28.15
CA PHE A 917 22.61 7.10 -28.02
C PHE A 917 21.61 6.63 -26.96
N ASN A 918 21.45 5.31 -26.85
CA ASN A 918 20.44 4.67 -26.01
C ASN A 918 19.02 5.14 -26.44
N SER A 919 18.08 5.22 -25.52
CA SER A 919 16.69 5.59 -25.78
C SER A 919 16.35 6.96 -25.22
N TYR A 920 15.33 7.64 -25.76
CA TYR A 920 14.81 8.87 -25.16
C TYR A 920 14.39 8.66 -23.70
N GLY A 921 13.82 7.49 -23.38
CA GLY A 921 13.48 7.14 -21.99
C GLY A 921 14.68 7.15 -21.03
N SER A 922 15.86 6.73 -21.50
CA SER A 922 17.10 6.76 -20.70
C SER A 922 17.66 8.17 -20.51
N ARG A 923 17.29 9.12 -21.39
CA ARG A 923 17.80 10.49 -21.42
C ARG A 923 16.91 11.49 -20.65
N ARG A 924 15.91 11.00 -19.92
CA ARG A 924 14.93 11.84 -19.18
C ARG A 924 15.52 12.76 -18.11
N GLY A 925 16.74 12.51 -17.64
CA GLY A 925 17.45 13.41 -16.75
C GLY A 925 18.15 14.57 -17.46
N ASN A 926 18.10 14.62 -18.80
CA ASN A 926 18.76 15.63 -19.61
C ASN A 926 17.74 16.42 -20.43
N GLU A 927 17.46 17.66 -20.02
CA GLU A 927 16.44 18.48 -20.67
C GLU A 927 16.78 18.88 -22.10
N GLU A 928 18.07 19.04 -22.44
CA GLU A 928 18.50 19.39 -23.79
C GLU A 928 18.13 18.27 -24.79
N VAL A 929 18.31 17.01 -24.39
CA VAL A 929 17.92 15.87 -25.22
C VAL A 929 16.39 15.76 -25.29
N MET A 930 15.71 15.95 -24.17
CA MET A 930 14.26 15.77 -24.10
C MET A 930 13.47 16.88 -24.78
N ALA A 931 13.93 18.14 -24.75
CA ALA A 931 13.37 19.23 -25.55
C ALA A 931 13.45 18.90 -27.05
N ARG A 932 14.61 18.42 -27.52
CA ARG A 932 14.83 17.95 -28.90
C ARG A 932 14.00 16.72 -29.28
N SER A 933 13.58 15.93 -28.29
CA SER A 933 12.69 14.78 -28.49
C SER A 933 11.21 15.14 -28.61
N THR A 934 10.84 16.38 -28.26
CA THR A 934 9.44 16.80 -28.16
C THR A 934 8.82 16.82 -29.55
N VAL A 935 7.76 16.02 -29.74
CA VAL A 935 7.12 15.75 -31.03
C VAL A 935 8.10 15.17 -32.08
N ALA A 936 9.13 14.46 -31.63
CA ALA A 936 10.11 13.79 -32.51
C ALA A 936 9.65 12.40 -32.99
N ASN A 937 8.40 12.02 -32.73
CA ASN A 937 7.87 10.72 -33.14
C ASN A 937 7.72 10.65 -34.67
N ILE A 938 8.29 9.62 -35.30
CA ILE A 938 8.28 9.43 -36.76
C ILE A 938 6.89 9.19 -37.36
N ARG A 939 5.88 8.92 -36.53
CA ARG A 939 4.48 8.65 -36.94
C ARG A 939 3.53 9.80 -36.62
N ILE A 940 4.03 10.93 -36.10
CA ILE A 940 3.17 12.10 -35.86
C ILE A 940 2.63 12.63 -37.21
N VAL A 941 1.35 13.00 -37.22
CA VAL A 941 0.69 13.62 -38.38
C VAL A 941 0.33 15.06 -38.03
N ASN A 942 1.01 16.01 -38.69
CA ASN A 942 0.75 17.43 -38.54
C ASN A 942 -0.08 17.92 -39.74
N LYS A 943 -1.29 18.44 -39.48
CA LYS A 943 -2.21 18.94 -40.52
C LYS A 943 -1.63 20.09 -41.33
N LEU A 944 -0.67 20.84 -40.77
CA LEU A 944 0.04 21.91 -41.50
C LEU A 944 0.86 21.37 -42.68
N LEU A 945 1.21 20.08 -42.69
CA LEU A 945 2.00 19.45 -43.76
C LEU A 945 1.16 18.72 -44.81
N GLY A 946 -0.16 18.94 -44.87
CA GLY A 946 -1.00 18.35 -45.92
C GLY A 946 -1.06 16.82 -45.90
N GLY A 947 -0.90 16.19 -44.73
CA GLY A 947 -0.94 14.74 -44.57
C GLY A 947 0.42 14.04 -44.57
N GLU A 948 1.53 14.77 -44.73
CA GLU A 948 2.88 14.21 -44.54
C GLU A 948 3.05 13.69 -43.10
N VAL A 949 3.55 12.47 -42.96
CA VAL A 949 3.82 11.82 -41.67
C VAL A 949 5.27 12.07 -41.29
N GLY A 950 5.51 12.58 -40.08
CA GLY A 950 6.86 12.76 -39.54
C GLY A 950 7.00 13.98 -38.62
N PRO A 951 8.15 14.09 -37.92
CA PRO A 951 8.36 15.03 -36.82
C PRO A 951 8.77 16.42 -37.34
N LYS A 952 7.94 16.99 -38.22
CA LYS A 952 8.20 18.26 -38.89
C LYS A 952 7.02 19.24 -38.74
N THR A 953 7.31 20.51 -38.97
CA THR A 953 6.30 21.56 -39.10
C THR A 953 6.76 22.61 -40.12
N ILE A 954 5.89 23.56 -40.44
CA ILE A 954 6.19 24.70 -41.32
C ILE A 954 6.42 25.93 -40.45
N HIS A 955 7.54 26.60 -40.66
CA HIS A 955 7.76 27.94 -40.11
C HIS A 955 7.00 28.96 -40.96
N ILE A 956 5.90 29.52 -40.44
CA ILE A 956 4.91 30.26 -41.20
C ILE A 956 5.51 31.51 -41.85
N SER A 957 6.40 32.23 -41.13
CA SER A 957 6.99 33.49 -41.62
C SER A 957 7.87 33.33 -42.87
N ILE A 958 8.46 32.14 -43.08
CA ILE A 958 9.42 31.90 -44.18
C ILE A 958 8.98 30.77 -45.12
N GLY A 959 7.96 29.98 -44.75
CA GLY A 959 7.45 28.87 -45.55
C GLY A 959 8.33 27.61 -45.55
N GLU A 960 9.37 27.51 -44.72
CA GLU A 960 10.30 26.38 -44.69
C GLU A 960 9.78 25.23 -43.81
N LYS A 961 10.00 23.99 -44.25
CA LYS A 961 9.75 22.78 -43.47
C LYS A 961 10.95 22.46 -42.59
N LEU A 962 10.76 22.48 -41.28
CA LEU A 962 11.80 22.23 -40.29
C LEU A 962 11.38 21.11 -39.34
N SER A 963 12.34 20.56 -38.57
CA SER A 963 11.97 19.74 -37.41
C SER A 963 11.19 20.60 -36.41
N VAL A 964 10.30 19.99 -35.63
CA VAL A 964 9.50 20.73 -34.65
C VAL A 964 10.38 21.53 -33.69
N PHE A 965 11.47 20.92 -33.21
CA PHE A 965 12.44 21.58 -32.34
C PHE A 965 13.09 22.79 -33.04
N ASP A 966 13.62 22.62 -34.26
CA ASP A 966 14.31 23.71 -34.97
C ASP A 966 13.35 24.87 -35.30
N ALA A 967 12.10 24.57 -35.69
CA ALA A 967 11.07 25.59 -35.90
C ALA A 967 10.75 26.37 -34.61
N SER A 968 10.62 25.65 -33.48
CA SER A 968 10.31 26.27 -32.19
C SER A 968 11.44 27.17 -31.69
N MET A 969 12.70 26.74 -31.84
CA MET A 969 13.85 27.56 -31.48
C MET A 969 13.93 28.82 -32.33
N ARG A 970 13.50 28.76 -33.59
CA ARG A 970 13.44 29.93 -34.47
C ARG A 970 12.37 30.92 -34.04
N TYR A 971 11.12 30.48 -33.82
CA TYR A 971 10.08 31.34 -33.25
C TYR A 971 10.50 31.96 -31.92
N LYS A 972 11.14 31.17 -31.05
CA LYS A 972 11.70 31.65 -29.78
C LYS A 972 12.73 32.75 -29.99
N SER A 973 13.65 32.60 -30.95
CA SER A 973 14.65 33.64 -31.28
C SER A 973 14.05 34.88 -31.93
N GLU A 974 12.88 34.75 -32.56
CA GLU A 974 12.12 35.85 -33.16
C GLU A 974 11.20 36.55 -32.14
N GLY A 975 11.16 36.10 -30.88
CA GLY A 975 10.31 36.68 -29.83
C GLY A 975 8.82 36.32 -29.99
N HIS A 976 8.50 35.26 -30.72
CA HIS A 976 7.13 34.86 -31.00
C HIS A 976 6.66 33.73 -30.08
N ASP A 977 5.53 33.94 -29.42
CA ASP A 977 4.82 32.88 -28.70
C ASP A 977 4.28 31.82 -29.68
N THR A 978 4.20 30.57 -29.21
CA THR A 978 3.68 29.47 -30.01
C THR A 978 2.60 28.67 -29.29
N ILE A 979 1.64 28.16 -30.06
CA ILE A 979 0.54 27.31 -29.56
C ILE A 979 0.43 26.00 -30.35
N ILE A 980 -0.19 25.00 -29.72
CA ILE A 980 -0.54 23.71 -30.33
C ILE A 980 -2.06 23.61 -30.40
N LEU A 981 -2.58 23.36 -31.60
CA LEU A 981 -3.99 23.00 -31.80
C LEU A 981 -4.09 21.47 -31.88
N ALA A 982 -5.04 20.88 -31.17
CA ALA A 982 -5.24 19.43 -31.17
C ALA A 982 -6.73 19.07 -31.09
N GLY A 983 -7.05 17.86 -31.56
CA GLY A 983 -8.39 17.30 -31.45
C GLY A 983 -8.66 16.69 -30.07
N THR A 984 -9.64 15.80 -30.03
CA THR A 984 -10.07 15.05 -28.84
C THR A 984 -8.98 14.10 -28.34
N GLU A 985 -8.99 13.78 -27.04
CA GLU A 985 -8.04 12.84 -26.40
C GLU A 985 -6.54 13.18 -26.57
N TYR A 986 -6.22 14.47 -26.70
CA TYR A 986 -4.83 14.95 -26.68
C TYR A 986 -4.14 14.58 -25.35
N GLY A 987 -2.95 13.98 -25.44
CA GLY A 987 -2.19 13.53 -24.27
C GLY A 987 -2.66 12.20 -23.67
N SER A 988 -3.42 11.40 -24.41
CA SER A 988 -3.80 10.04 -23.96
C SER A 988 -2.59 9.11 -23.85
N GLY A 989 -2.64 8.10 -22.97
CA GLY A 989 -1.60 7.06 -22.87
C GLY A 989 -0.72 7.14 -21.61
N SER A 990 0.59 7.30 -21.78
CA SER A 990 1.57 7.22 -20.68
C SER A 990 1.59 8.48 -19.82
N SER A 991 1.80 8.35 -18.51
CA SER A 991 1.93 9.46 -17.53
C SER A 991 3.25 10.25 -17.63
N ARG A 992 3.80 10.43 -18.84
CA ARG A 992 5.10 11.09 -19.04
C ARG A 992 4.97 12.59 -18.85
N ASP A 993 5.56 13.12 -17.79
CA ASP A 993 5.66 14.56 -17.52
C ASP A 993 6.40 15.33 -18.63
N TRP A 994 7.34 14.68 -19.33
CA TRP A 994 8.01 15.23 -20.50
C TRP A 994 7.07 15.58 -21.65
N ALA A 995 5.86 15.02 -21.71
CA ALA A 995 4.82 15.47 -22.64
C ALA A 995 4.26 16.86 -22.30
N ALA A 996 4.56 17.40 -21.11
CA ALA A 996 4.26 18.77 -20.70
C ALA A 996 5.53 19.63 -20.61
N LYS A 997 6.61 19.12 -19.98
CA LYS A 997 7.90 19.83 -19.87
C LYS A 997 8.50 20.14 -21.23
N GLY A 998 8.44 19.19 -22.17
CA GLY A 998 8.93 19.36 -23.53
C GLY A 998 8.27 20.56 -24.24
N PRO A 999 6.94 20.57 -24.41
CA PRO A 999 6.24 21.71 -25.00
C PRO A 999 6.50 23.05 -24.29
N LYS A 1000 6.66 23.04 -22.97
CA LYS A 1000 7.03 24.26 -22.20
C LYS A 1000 8.39 24.79 -22.61
N LEU A 1001 9.41 23.93 -22.72
CA LEU A 1001 10.76 24.32 -23.17
C LEU A 1001 10.80 24.76 -24.65
N LEU A 1002 9.89 24.25 -25.47
CA LEU A 1002 9.71 24.67 -26.86
C LEU A 1002 9.08 26.07 -26.96
N GLY A 1003 8.09 26.38 -26.11
CA GLY A 1003 7.22 27.55 -26.25
C GLY A 1003 7.59 28.81 -25.45
N GLU A 1004 8.56 28.77 -24.53
CA GLU A 1004 8.98 29.98 -23.81
C GLU A 1004 9.81 30.91 -24.69
N SER A 1005 9.26 32.07 -25.05
CA SER A 1005 9.95 33.20 -25.69
C SER A 1005 10.95 33.86 -24.72
N SER A 1006 12.09 34.35 -25.23
CA SER A 1006 13.14 35.01 -24.44
C SER A 1006 12.66 36.27 -23.71
N ASP A 1007 11.66 36.97 -24.26
CA ASP A 1007 11.08 38.19 -23.65
C ASP A 1007 10.29 37.90 -22.36
N SER A 1008 10.00 36.63 -22.07
CA SER A 1008 9.41 36.20 -20.80
C SER A 1008 10.39 36.27 -19.61
N GLN A 1009 11.70 36.47 -19.87
CA GLN A 1009 12.75 36.46 -18.84
C GLN A 1009 13.32 37.85 -18.51
N GLU A 1010 12.99 38.90 -19.27
CA GLU A 1010 13.58 40.24 -19.12
C GLU A 1010 12.66 41.31 -18.49
N PHE A 1011 11.62 40.91 -17.75
CA PHE A 1011 10.74 41.84 -17.03
C PHE A 1011 10.59 41.57 -15.53
#